data_AF-A0AAD7ERF2-F1
#
_entry.id   AF-A0AAD7ERF2-F1
#
_cell.length_a   1.000
_cell.length_b   1.000
_cell.length_c   1.000
_cell.angle_alpha   90.00
_cell.angle_beta   90.00
_cell.angle_gamma   90.00
#
_symmetry.space_group_name_H-M   'P 1'
#
loop_
_entity.id
_entity.type
_entity.pdbx_description
1 polymer ?
#
loop_
_entity_poly.entity_id
_entity_poly.type
_entity_poly.pdbx_seq_one_letter_code
_entity_poly.pdbx_strand_id
1 'polypeptide(L)'
;MPQTALSELLSRIRTLCGAAFGSWLFRFLWSVLKRQLRRIRPITPQIWARSHPPACPPSSGSFIASATVPHDLFSVDLAQSPNQTQYSHSSHPSESSTSTKVLEENPVEYDECPSSPSTSLQTPREEVAFNDIERTDRLKPVAASRLLRPIRPEELLRYEANHKTPVADAPGTFRVKPLQTDFSPELSLPEGWTYHVQFEGQVFFYHEEKNIMTETWLYDPELCQEMMAFIQLVDELCEAHQIQIPPTSELVLELRQDSETGENYCAYYFARPETKTIFWWEEFVLDLDEVKGGQLPPQHVELYIHNQYWKHFEFFEAIHVTPPTVLRELRGIILNSFADTLTSRLSTVTQSEAQLTNLLKIVEGAIKDLNAGGRGCPLAVGKIMSRFSHEQFLNFYGQKSPRLYRGQSIYHEPSLADRRSWSMSIISPILFYIPDVHLYSMDKVWVDQMAARLPWVKFIENLISEWKEHTTFATILLTVNVSFLDVPGVESEGPSQSLTQVFSSISLVLCAASAILGLILVRQQRTKRIGTADEAVEFFSNNHLEISAIIYSLPHALLLHGMGFFLLAFMLSCFLWTSTTTRLMVGIFCALACILVLWCIVWQACEDSMTVVPSWLNRLLSTSEPDRDESHETGEVNTNHENAVAQIEKGFSSESLHNTVEIV
;
A
#
# COMPACT_ATOMS: atom_id res chain seq x y z
N MET A 1 -51.14 19.05 -17.74
CA MET A 1 -51.60 17.74 -17.22
C MET A 1 -50.99 17.51 -15.84
N PRO A 2 -51.66 16.79 -14.93
CA PRO A 2 -52.03 17.44 -13.68
C PRO A 2 -51.16 17.09 -12.46
N GLN A 3 -51.06 18.06 -11.53
CA GLN A 3 -50.42 17.90 -10.21
C GLN A 3 -51.05 16.78 -9.37
N THR A 4 -52.29 16.37 -9.67
CA THR A 4 -52.97 15.25 -9.02
C THR A 4 -52.22 13.93 -9.21
N ALA A 5 -51.70 13.64 -10.41
CA ALA A 5 -50.96 12.41 -10.68
C ALA A 5 -49.67 12.30 -9.85
N LEU A 6 -48.94 13.42 -9.67
CA LEU A 6 -47.76 13.45 -8.81
C LEU A 6 -48.12 13.27 -7.33
N SER A 7 -49.22 13.88 -6.87
CA SER A 7 -49.69 13.71 -5.49
C SER A 7 -50.18 12.29 -5.20
N GLU A 8 -50.78 11.63 -6.18
CA GLU A 8 -51.27 10.25 -6.04
C GLU A 8 -50.15 9.22 -6.13
N LEU A 9 -49.14 9.45 -6.98
CA LEU A 9 -47.91 8.66 -7.00
C LEU A 9 -47.19 8.73 -5.63
N LEU A 10 -47.01 9.94 -5.09
CA LEU A 10 -46.40 10.15 -3.78
C LEU A 10 -47.24 9.56 -2.63
N SER A 11 -48.57 9.57 -2.76
CA SER A 11 -49.49 8.90 -1.83
C SER A 11 -49.29 7.38 -1.84
N ARG A 12 -49.30 6.75 -3.03
CA ARG A 12 -49.14 5.30 -3.21
C ARG A 12 -47.74 4.80 -2.79
N ILE A 13 -46.69 5.58 -3.06
CA ILE A 13 -45.33 5.29 -2.54
C ILE A 13 -45.29 5.34 -1.01
N ARG A 14 -46.02 6.27 -0.39
CA ARG A 14 -46.07 6.44 1.07
C ARG A 14 -46.88 5.35 1.79
N THR A 15 -47.76 4.63 1.08
CA THR A 15 -48.46 3.44 1.60
C THR A 15 -47.72 2.13 1.31
N LEU A 16 -47.01 2.01 0.19
CA LEU A 16 -46.21 0.81 -0.15
C LEU A 16 -44.92 0.71 0.66
N CYS A 17 -44.21 1.81 0.86
CA CYS A 17 -43.08 1.87 1.77
C CYS A 17 -43.58 2.10 3.20
N GLY A 18 -43.67 1.03 4.00
CA GLY A 18 -44.01 1.12 5.43
C GLY A 18 -43.23 2.24 6.10
N ALA A 19 -43.95 3.19 6.72
CA ALA A 19 -43.50 4.57 6.91
C ALA A 19 -42.19 4.74 7.69
N ALA A 20 -41.81 3.76 8.50
CA ALA A 20 -40.51 3.72 9.18
C ALA A 20 -39.36 3.36 8.22
N PHE A 21 -39.47 2.24 7.48
CA PHE A 21 -38.37 1.66 6.71
C PHE A 21 -38.01 2.51 5.48
N GLY A 22 -39.01 2.89 4.66
CA GLY A 22 -38.77 3.74 3.49
C GLY A 22 -38.29 5.15 3.85
N SER A 23 -38.80 5.73 4.95
CA SER A 23 -38.33 7.04 5.40
C SER A 23 -36.91 6.95 5.99
N TRP A 24 -36.58 5.88 6.72
CA TRP A 24 -35.23 5.65 7.24
C TRP A 24 -34.23 5.41 6.11
N LEU A 25 -34.52 4.49 5.18
CA LEU A 25 -33.63 4.17 4.05
C LEU A 25 -33.44 5.38 3.13
N PHE A 26 -34.52 6.12 2.82
CA PHE A 26 -34.41 7.36 2.04
C PHE A 26 -33.61 8.43 2.80
N ARG A 27 -33.83 8.64 4.09
CA ARG A 27 -33.04 9.60 4.90
C ARG A 27 -31.57 9.18 5.00
N PHE A 28 -31.29 7.88 5.11
CA PHE A 28 -29.95 7.32 5.15
C PHE A 28 -29.24 7.56 3.81
N LEU A 29 -29.80 7.07 2.70
CA LEU A 29 -29.27 7.26 1.34
C LEU A 29 -29.14 8.74 0.99
N TRP A 30 -30.11 9.58 1.36
CA TRP A 30 -30.04 11.04 1.18
C TRP A 30 -28.95 11.68 2.05
N SER A 31 -28.72 11.20 3.27
CA SER A 31 -27.63 11.71 4.12
C SER A 31 -26.25 11.32 3.59
N VAL A 32 -26.11 10.10 3.05
CA VAL A 32 -24.89 9.61 2.38
C VAL A 32 -24.65 10.40 1.10
N LEU A 33 -25.65 10.53 0.24
CA LEU A 33 -25.60 11.35 -0.98
C LEU A 33 -25.26 12.81 -0.67
N LYS A 34 -25.85 13.40 0.38
CA LYS A 34 -25.57 14.78 0.82
C LYS A 34 -24.16 14.94 1.41
N ARG A 35 -23.58 13.90 2.03
CA ARG A 35 -22.16 13.88 2.44
C ARG A 35 -21.23 13.80 1.21
N GLN A 36 -21.57 12.98 0.21
CA GLN A 36 -20.80 12.91 -1.04
C GLN A 36 -20.90 14.20 -1.86
N LEU A 37 -22.09 14.79 -2.00
CA LEU A 37 -22.28 16.09 -2.68
C LEU A 37 -21.54 17.25 -1.98
N ARG A 38 -21.22 17.14 -0.69
CA ARG A 38 -20.34 18.11 0.01
C ARG A 38 -18.86 17.92 -0.37
N ARG A 39 -18.41 16.68 -0.63
CA ARG A 39 -17.06 16.38 -1.15
C ARG A 39 -16.90 16.74 -2.64
N ILE A 40 -18.00 16.91 -3.37
CA ILE A 40 -18.03 17.24 -4.81
C ILE A 40 -18.02 18.77 -5.06
N ARG A 41 -17.93 19.62 -4.03
CA ARG A 41 -17.61 21.05 -4.27
C ARG A 41 -16.20 21.13 -4.87
N PRO A 42 -16.00 21.76 -6.05
CA PRO A 42 -14.66 22.07 -6.49
C PRO A 42 -14.02 23.02 -5.47
N ILE A 43 -12.73 22.81 -5.20
CA ILE A 43 -11.90 23.81 -4.52
C ILE A 43 -11.74 24.96 -5.51
N THR A 44 -12.62 25.96 -5.43
CA THR A 44 -12.35 27.27 -6.05
C THR A 44 -11.21 27.92 -5.26
N PRO A 45 -10.08 28.28 -5.91
CA PRO A 45 -9.00 28.96 -5.22
C PRO A 45 -9.50 30.33 -4.72
N GLN A 46 -9.50 30.54 -3.40
CA GLN A 46 -9.70 31.87 -2.82
C GLN A 46 -8.41 32.69 -2.95
N ILE A 47 -8.12 33.18 -4.15
CA ILE A 47 -7.08 34.19 -4.36
C ILE A 47 -7.68 35.35 -5.18
N TRP A 48 -7.79 36.49 -4.51
CA TRP A 48 -7.97 37.85 -5.05
C TRP A 48 -9.28 38.24 -5.74
N ALA A 49 -10.07 39.08 -5.04
CA ALA A 49 -10.55 40.36 -5.58
C ALA A 49 -11.13 41.26 -4.45
N ARG A 50 -10.31 42.17 -3.90
CA ARG A 50 -10.76 43.46 -3.34
C ARG A 50 -9.97 44.58 -4.04
N SER A 51 -10.57 45.78 -4.05
CA SER A 51 -10.09 47.05 -4.63
C SER A 51 -9.81 47.11 -6.16
N HIS A 52 -10.81 47.56 -6.90
CA HIS A 52 -10.64 48.57 -7.97
C HIS A 52 -10.73 49.97 -7.33
N PRO A 53 -10.08 51.03 -7.87
CA PRO A 53 -10.60 51.81 -9.02
C PRO A 53 -9.51 52.49 -9.89
N PRO A 54 -9.83 53.37 -10.89
CA PRO A 54 -10.95 53.43 -11.84
C PRO A 54 -10.47 53.38 -13.33
N ALA A 55 -11.33 53.76 -14.29
CA ALA A 55 -11.26 53.37 -15.72
C ALA A 55 -10.79 54.44 -16.75
N CYS A 56 -10.75 54.00 -18.03
CA CYS A 56 -10.79 54.74 -19.31
C CYS A 56 -9.45 55.18 -19.97
N PRO A 57 -9.39 55.32 -21.32
CA PRO A 57 -10.13 54.65 -22.41
C PRO A 57 -9.20 54.13 -23.56
N PRO A 58 -9.70 53.46 -24.64
CA PRO A 58 -8.84 52.74 -25.60
C PRO A 58 -8.47 53.53 -26.87
N SER A 59 -7.35 53.16 -27.51
CA SER A 59 -6.97 53.63 -28.86
C SER A 59 -6.35 52.54 -29.74
N SER A 60 -7.19 51.93 -30.58
CA SER A 60 -6.99 51.65 -32.03
C SER A 60 -5.61 51.29 -32.62
N GLY A 61 -5.58 50.14 -33.30
CA GLY A 61 -4.67 49.82 -34.43
C GLY A 61 -3.58 48.78 -34.11
N SER A 62 -3.24 47.78 -34.92
CA SER A 62 -3.78 47.06 -36.09
C SER A 62 -2.61 46.22 -36.65
N PHE A 63 -2.87 45.21 -37.50
CA PHE A 63 -1.90 44.32 -38.18
C PHE A 63 -1.27 43.22 -37.29
N ILE A 64 -1.65 41.94 -37.42
CA ILE A 64 -1.43 40.96 -38.52
C ILE A 64 0.00 40.41 -38.55
N ALA A 65 0.15 39.13 -38.15
CA ALA A 65 1.00 38.14 -38.79
C ALA A 65 0.54 36.73 -38.41
N SER A 66 0.26 35.87 -39.40
CA SER A 66 0.00 34.44 -39.19
C SER A 66 1.31 33.66 -39.07
N ALA A 67 1.34 32.63 -38.22
CA ALA A 67 2.29 31.53 -38.37
C ALA A 67 1.61 30.21 -37.96
N THR A 68 1.57 29.27 -38.90
CA THR A 68 0.90 27.96 -38.79
C THR A 68 1.75 26.99 -37.96
N VAL A 69 1.10 26.21 -37.08
CA VAL A 69 1.74 25.09 -36.37
C VAL A 69 1.85 23.88 -37.30
N PRO A 70 3.03 23.30 -37.54
CA PRO A 70 3.16 22.01 -38.21
C PRO A 70 2.94 20.87 -37.22
N HIS A 71 2.03 19.97 -37.58
CA HIS A 71 1.88 18.66 -36.94
C HIS A 71 2.93 17.67 -37.46
N ASP A 72 3.23 16.69 -36.61
CA ASP A 72 3.68 15.32 -36.89
C ASP A 72 4.90 15.09 -37.79
N LEU A 73 5.97 14.56 -37.18
CA LEU A 73 7.00 13.77 -37.85
C LEU A 73 7.78 12.94 -36.81
N PHE A 74 7.52 11.62 -36.76
CA PHE A 74 8.51 10.53 -36.65
C PHE A 74 7.79 9.18 -36.44
N SER A 75 7.28 8.62 -37.55
CA SER A 75 7.06 7.17 -37.68
C SER A 75 8.25 6.58 -38.42
N VAL A 76 8.87 5.54 -37.88
CA VAL A 76 9.83 4.69 -38.60
C VAL A 76 9.48 3.24 -38.32
N ASP A 77 8.83 2.60 -39.29
CA ASP A 77 8.69 1.16 -39.33
C ASP A 77 10.06 0.50 -39.58
N LEU A 78 10.35 -0.61 -38.89
CA LEU A 78 11.36 -1.57 -39.35
C LEU A 78 10.75 -2.97 -39.45
N ALA A 79 10.73 -3.48 -40.68
CA ALA A 79 10.22 -4.80 -41.01
C ALA A 79 11.19 -5.94 -40.65
N GLN A 80 10.68 -7.17 -40.61
CA GLN A 80 11.42 -8.38 -40.25
C GLN A 80 12.14 -9.06 -41.44
N SER A 81 13.16 -9.86 -41.10
CA SER A 81 13.59 -11.10 -41.80
C SER A 81 14.58 -10.97 -43.00
N PRO A 82 15.24 -12.05 -43.47
CA PRO A 82 16.33 -12.75 -42.77
C PRO A 82 17.56 -13.11 -43.66
N ASN A 83 18.68 -13.55 -43.07
CA ASN A 83 19.62 -14.62 -43.52
C ASN A 83 20.96 -14.52 -42.73
N GLN A 84 21.38 -15.55 -41.99
CA GLN A 84 22.25 -16.66 -42.45
C GLN A 84 23.62 -16.25 -43.01
N THR A 85 24.68 -16.58 -42.26
CA THR A 85 25.86 -17.27 -42.80
C THR A 85 26.62 -17.98 -41.68
N GLN A 86 26.97 -19.25 -41.90
CA GLN A 86 27.83 -20.03 -41.01
C GLN A 86 29.30 -19.63 -41.24
N TYR A 87 30.16 -19.81 -40.24
CA TYR A 87 31.37 -20.65 -40.36
C TYR A 87 31.84 -21.10 -38.97
N SER A 88 32.68 -22.12 -38.93
CA SER A 88 32.82 -23.08 -37.84
C SER A 88 34.27 -23.30 -37.40
N HIS A 89 34.47 -23.70 -36.13
CA HIS A 89 35.21 -24.90 -35.68
C HIS A 89 35.87 -24.79 -34.29
N SER A 90 35.58 -25.78 -33.44
CA SER A 90 36.44 -26.50 -32.47
C SER A 90 37.72 -25.82 -31.91
N SER A 91 38.02 -25.91 -30.61
CA SER A 91 38.19 -27.19 -29.90
C SER A 91 38.41 -27.02 -28.38
N HIS A 92 37.99 -28.02 -27.59
CA HIS A 92 38.53 -28.28 -26.24
C HIS A 92 39.81 -29.13 -26.34
N PRO A 93 40.66 -29.15 -25.30
CA PRO A 93 40.61 -30.33 -24.43
C PRO A 93 40.63 -30.06 -22.91
N SER A 94 40.05 -31.05 -22.25
CA SER A 94 39.94 -31.47 -20.85
C SER A 94 41.10 -31.30 -19.84
N GLU A 95 40.68 -31.17 -18.57
CA GLU A 95 41.19 -31.82 -17.34
C GLU A 95 42.54 -31.44 -16.69
N SER A 96 42.46 -31.02 -15.42
CA SER A 96 42.98 -31.84 -14.30
C SER A 96 42.41 -31.37 -12.95
N SER A 97 42.53 -32.19 -11.91
CA SER A 97 41.79 -32.11 -10.65
C SER A 97 42.71 -32.12 -9.41
N THR A 98 42.35 -31.37 -8.35
CA THR A 98 42.72 -31.51 -6.91
C THR A 98 42.29 -30.22 -6.17
N SER A 99 42.07 -30.17 -4.85
CA SER A 99 41.83 -31.21 -3.83
C SER A 99 41.02 -30.61 -2.68
N THR A 100 40.16 -31.39 -2.04
CA THR A 100 39.43 -30.99 -0.83
C THR A 100 40.36 -30.97 0.38
N LYS A 101 40.30 -29.93 1.23
CA LYS A 101 40.76 -30.01 2.62
C LYS A 101 39.79 -29.33 3.59
N VAL A 102 39.21 -30.16 4.44
CA VAL A 102 38.57 -29.79 5.70
C VAL A 102 39.65 -29.29 6.67
N LEU A 103 39.31 -28.35 7.55
CA LEU A 103 40.10 -27.99 8.72
C LEU A 103 39.26 -28.25 9.98
N GLU A 104 39.82 -29.03 10.89
CA GLU A 104 39.24 -29.35 12.20
C GLU A 104 39.37 -28.17 13.17
N GLU A 105 38.35 -28.00 14.01
CA GLU A 105 38.43 -27.18 15.22
C GLU A 105 39.21 -27.93 16.32
N ASN A 106 39.87 -27.19 17.22
CA ASN A 106 40.30 -27.70 18.52
C ASN A 106 40.05 -26.61 19.59
N PRO A 107 39.63 -27.00 20.81
CA PRO A 107 39.17 -26.06 21.85
C PRO A 107 40.31 -25.51 22.72
N VAL A 108 40.06 -24.40 23.43
CA VAL A 108 40.95 -23.85 24.45
C VAL A 108 40.18 -23.44 25.72
N GLU A 109 40.55 -24.10 26.82
CA GLU A 109 40.30 -23.81 28.24
C GLU A 109 41.56 -23.11 28.83
N TYR A 110 41.58 -22.25 29.85
CA TYR A 110 40.60 -21.60 30.75
C TYR A 110 41.03 -20.13 30.99
N ASP A 111 40.25 -19.30 31.68
CA ASP A 111 40.65 -18.74 33.00
C ASP A 111 39.64 -17.79 33.67
N GLU A 112 39.72 -17.72 35.00
CA GLU A 112 38.71 -17.19 35.92
C GLU A 112 38.89 -15.70 36.28
N CYS A 113 37.79 -15.03 36.65
CA CYS A 113 37.82 -13.69 37.25
C CYS A 113 37.95 -13.73 38.79
N PRO A 114 38.86 -12.96 39.40
CA PRO A 114 38.84 -12.72 40.84
C PRO A 114 38.12 -11.41 41.23
N SER A 115 36.99 -11.59 41.92
CA SER A 115 36.50 -10.81 43.09
C SER A 115 36.84 -9.31 43.27
N SER A 116 35.78 -8.53 43.50
CA SER A 116 35.81 -7.19 44.13
C SER A 116 36.45 -7.17 45.53
N PRO A 117 36.72 -5.98 46.09
CA PRO A 117 35.87 -5.60 47.22
C PRO A 117 35.40 -4.14 47.21
N SER A 118 34.19 -3.93 47.72
CA SER A 118 33.61 -2.63 48.03
C SER A 118 34.20 -2.04 49.32
N THR A 119 34.48 -0.74 49.37
CA THR A 119 34.56 -0.02 50.66
C THR A 119 34.13 1.44 50.48
N SER A 120 33.03 1.78 51.12
CA SER A 120 32.57 3.15 51.36
C SER A 120 33.45 3.87 52.39
N LEU A 121 33.66 5.19 52.29
CA LEU A 121 33.32 6.14 53.36
C LEU A 121 33.55 7.61 52.97
N GLN A 122 32.58 8.45 53.36
CA GLN A 122 32.71 9.83 53.87
C GLN A 122 33.45 10.94 53.08
N THR A 123 32.66 11.93 52.69
CA THR A 123 33.07 13.34 52.51
C THR A 123 33.53 13.99 53.82
N PRO A 124 34.55 14.86 53.74
CA PRO A 124 34.61 16.08 54.55
C PRO A 124 34.14 17.28 53.72
N ARG A 125 33.52 18.25 54.40
CA ARG A 125 33.00 19.49 53.84
C ARG A 125 33.87 20.63 54.36
N GLU A 126 34.69 21.23 53.50
CA GLU A 126 35.38 22.50 53.80
C GLU A 126 34.85 23.62 52.90
N GLU A 127 34.31 24.66 53.53
CA GLU A 127 33.98 25.91 52.88
C GLU A 127 35.24 26.79 52.83
N VAL A 128 35.72 27.08 51.62
CA VAL A 128 36.61 28.22 51.39
C VAL A 128 36.01 29.06 50.28
N ALA A 129 35.46 30.22 50.66
CA ALA A 129 35.13 31.27 49.71
C ALA A 129 36.34 32.19 49.56
N PHE A 130 36.78 32.49 48.33
CA PHE A 130 37.18 33.84 47.90
C PHE A 130 37.48 33.89 46.37
N ASN A 131 36.68 34.70 45.68
CA ASN A 131 36.89 35.43 44.42
C ASN A 131 37.57 34.80 43.18
N ASP A 132 36.87 34.99 42.06
CA ASP A 132 37.37 35.43 40.74
C ASP A 132 38.71 34.87 40.24
N ILE A 133 38.64 33.83 39.41
CA ILE A 133 39.08 33.80 37.99
C ILE A 133 38.90 32.36 37.50
N GLU A 134 37.82 32.09 36.76
CA GLU A 134 37.79 31.07 35.68
C GLU A 134 36.48 31.21 34.88
N ARG A 135 36.54 32.08 33.85
CA ARG A 135 35.61 32.02 32.72
C ARG A 135 36.09 30.88 31.81
N THR A 136 35.41 29.73 31.87
CA THR A 136 35.06 28.79 30.79
C THR A 136 34.84 27.41 31.40
N ASP A 137 33.68 27.18 32.02
CA ASP A 137 33.25 25.83 32.37
C ASP A 137 31.83 25.57 31.85
N ARG A 138 31.70 24.55 30.99
CA ARG A 138 30.48 23.94 30.46
C ARG A 138 29.60 24.80 29.54
N LEU A 139 29.77 24.60 28.22
CA LEU A 139 28.57 24.45 27.37
C LEU A 139 27.70 23.36 28.02
N LYS A 140 26.47 23.68 28.40
CA LYS A 140 25.54 22.68 28.93
C LYS A 140 25.10 21.76 27.78
N PRO A 141 24.99 20.44 27.97
CA PRO A 141 24.47 19.53 26.94
C PRO A 141 23.12 19.99 26.36
N VAL A 142 22.27 20.57 27.21
CA VAL A 142 20.94 21.13 26.87
C VAL A 142 20.99 22.34 25.92
N ALA A 143 22.13 23.02 25.79
CA ALA A 143 22.32 24.09 24.81
C ALA A 143 22.78 23.53 23.45
N ALA A 144 23.67 22.54 23.46
CA ALA A 144 24.09 21.83 22.26
C ALA A 144 22.91 21.08 21.61
N SER A 145 22.11 20.35 22.39
CA SER A 145 20.94 19.59 21.91
C SER A 145 19.76 20.45 21.41
N ARG A 146 19.82 21.78 21.58
CA ARG A 146 18.87 22.71 20.96
C ARG A 146 19.30 23.13 19.56
N LEU A 147 20.61 23.27 19.38
CA LEU A 147 21.28 23.76 18.18
C LEU A 147 21.60 22.62 17.20
N LEU A 148 21.96 21.43 17.67
CA LEU A 148 22.15 20.24 16.86
C LEU A 148 21.06 19.22 17.22
N ARG A 149 20.28 18.80 16.21
CA ARG A 149 19.11 17.92 16.39
C ARG A 149 19.25 16.64 15.54
N PRO A 150 19.11 15.44 16.12
CA PRO A 150 19.15 14.20 15.35
C PRO A 150 17.94 14.08 14.41
N ILE A 151 18.16 13.59 13.19
CA ILE A 151 17.12 13.25 12.22
C ILE A 151 17.38 11.90 11.55
N ARG A 152 16.38 11.34 10.89
CA ARG A 152 16.53 10.22 9.95
C ARG A 152 16.85 10.75 8.54
N PRO A 153 17.50 9.96 7.67
CA PRO A 153 17.61 10.26 6.24
C PRO A 153 16.26 10.62 5.61
N GLU A 154 15.19 9.88 5.94
CA GLU A 154 13.82 10.16 5.48
C GLU A 154 13.30 11.57 5.79
N GLU A 155 13.80 12.20 6.83
CA GLU A 155 13.30 13.49 7.32
C GLU A 155 14.01 14.68 6.67
N LEU A 156 15.02 14.45 5.81
CA LEU A 156 15.68 15.49 5.01
C LEU A 156 14.64 16.26 4.17
N LEU A 157 14.73 17.60 4.16
CA LEU A 157 13.66 18.43 3.61
C LEU A 157 13.64 18.49 2.08
N ARG A 158 14.47 17.68 1.39
CA ARG A 158 14.64 17.63 -0.07
C ARG A 158 13.37 17.83 -0.90
N TYR A 159 12.30 17.09 -0.59
CA TYR A 159 11.03 17.16 -1.34
C TYR A 159 10.02 18.18 -0.78
N GLU A 160 10.29 18.73 0.41
CA GLU A 160 9.45 19.74 1.09
C GLU A 160 9.98 21.18 0.92
N ALA A 161 11.27 21.30 0.55
CA ALA A 161 12.02 22.53 0.39
C ALA A 161 11.48 23.35 -0.80
N ASN A 162 10.45 24.15 -0.54
CA ASN A 162 9.74 24.99 -1.51
C ASN A 162 10.55 26.25 -1.94
N HIS A 163 11.81 26.06 -2.31
CA HIS A 163 12.65 27.11 -2.90
C HIS A 163 12.05 27.57 -4.24
N LYS A 164 11.66 28.85 -4.30
CA LYS A 164 11.08 29.46 -5.50
C LYS A 164 12.10 30.36 -6.15
N THR A 165 12.55 30.00 -7.35
CA THR A 165 13.29 30.92 -8.21
C THR A 165 12.43 32.16 -8.48
N PRO A 166 12.93 33.38 -8.20
CA PRO A 166 12.16 34.59 -8.47
C PRO A 166 11.88 34.72 -9.97
N VAL A 167 10.62 35.02 -10.32
CA VAL A 167 10.22 35.23 -11.71
C VAL A 167 10.64 36.63 -12.15
N ALA A 168 11.42 36.71 -13.23
CA ALA A 168 11.71 37.96 -13.93
C ALA A 168 10.85 38.05 -15.20
N ASP A 169 10.35 39.25 -15.50
CA ASP A 169 9.53 39.49 -16.71
C ASP A 169 10.31 39.36 -18.03
N ALA A 170 11.65 39.45 -17.96
CA ALA A 170 12.54 39.30 -19.10
C ALA A 170 12.99 37.82 -19.25
N PRO A 171 13.16 37.31 -20.48
CA PRO A 171 13.73 35.99 -20.69
C PRO A 171 15.16 35.92 -20.13
N GLY A 172 15.51 34.77 -19.54
CA GLY A 172 16.87 34.53 -19.07
C GLY A 172 17.88 34.65 -20.22
N THR A 173 18.91 35.46 -20.04
CA THR A 173 19.98 35.64 -21.03
C THR A 173 21.34 35.47 -20.37
N PHE A 174 22.22 34.71 -21.02
CA PHE A 174 23.60 34.51 -20.60
C PHE A 174 24.54 34.81 -21.77
N ARG A 175 25.64 35.52 -21.52
CA ARG A 175 26.65 35.85 -22.54
C ARG A 175 27.86 34.95 -22.39
N VAL A 176 27.89 33.87 -23.15
CA VAL A 176 29.07 32.99 -23.26
C VAL A 176 30.25 33.80 -23.82
N LYS A 177 31.36 33.88 -23.06
CA LYS A 177 32.58 34.56 -23.49
C LYS A 177 33.24 33.74 -24.64
N PRO A 178 33.94 34.35 -25.62
CA PRO A 178 34.66 33.59 -26.64
C PRO A 178 35.62 32.58 -26.00
N LEU A 179 35.61 31.33 -26.49
CA LEU A 179 36.37 30.20 -25.95
C LEU A 179 36.03 29.81 -24.48
N GLN A 180 34.89 30.26 -23.93
CA GLN A 180 34.43 29.78 -22.63
C GLN A 180 33.94 28.32 -22.73
N THR A 181 34.75 27.42 -22.18
CA THR A 181 34.42 26.00 -22.00
C THR A 181 34.02 25.64 -20.57
N ASP A 182 34.31 26.53 -19.62
CA ASP A 182 33.99 26.38 -18.20
C ASP A 182 32.81 27.28 -17.81
N PHE A 183 31.87 26.69 -17.06
CA PHE A 183 30.66 27.31 -16.53
C PHE A 183 30.53 27.11 -15.02
N SER A 184 31.60 26.68 -14.36
CA SER A 184 31.72 26.67 -12.91
C SER A 184 31.40 28.07 -12.34
N PRO A 185 30.71 28.16 -11.20
CA PRO A 185 30.35 29.45 -10.62
C PRO A 185 31.59 30.28 -10.28
N GLU A 186 31.51 31.60 -10.44
CA GLU A 186 32.62 32.53 -10.14
C GLU A 186 32.91 32.61 -8.62
N LEU A 187 32.02 32.10 -7.76
CA LEU A 187 32.25 31.97 -6.32
C LEU A 187 33.03 30.68 -6.02
N SER A 188 34.13 30.80 -5.28
CA SER A 188 34.87 29.67 -4.73
C SER A 188 34.14 29.05 -3.53
N LEU A 189 34.06 27.73 -3.48
CA LEU A 189 33.72 27.01 -2.25
C LEU A 189 34.84 27.12 -1.21
N PRO A 190 34.56 26.87 0.08
CA PRO A 190 35.60 26.74 1.09
C PRO A 190 36.52 25.55 0.77
N GLU A 191 37.73 25.59 1.32
CA GLU A 191 38.72 24.52 1.14
C GLU A 191 38.18 23.16 1.59
N GLY A 192 38.51 22.09 0.86
CA GLY A 192 38.01 20.73 1.09
C GLY A 192 36.63 20.40 0.52
N TRP A 193 35.82 21.39 0.13
CA TRP A 193 34.46 21.17 -0.37
C TRP A 193 34.35 20.98 -1.88
N THR A 194 33.52 20.03 -2.28
CA THR A 194 33.22 19.70 -3.68
C THR A 194 31.72 19.79 -3.96
N TYR A 195 31.35 20.28 -5.14
CA TYR A 195 29.96 20.41 -5.61
C TYR A 195 29.53 19.15 -6.35
N HIS A 196 28.38 18.59 -5.97
CA HIS A 196 27.80 17.41 -6.61
C HIS A 196 26.33 17.63 -6.96
N VAL A 197 25.88 16.97 -8.04
CA VAL A 197 24.49 16.98 -8.49
C VAL A 197 24.01 15.53 -8.54
N GLN A 198 22.91 15.28 -7.85
CA GLN A 198 22.23 13.98 -7.84
C GLN A 198 21.43 13.81 -9.13
N PHE A 199 21.05 12.57 -9.45
CA PHE A 199 20.27 12.21 -10.62
C PHE A 199 18.92 12.94 -10.72
N GLU A 200 18.29 13.24 -9.57
CA GLU A 200 17.02 13.97 -9.50
C GLU A 200 17.20 15.51 -9.64
N GLY A 201 18.44 15.99 -9.74
CA GLY A 201 18.80 17.40 -9.94
C GLY A 201 19.06 18.18 -8.64
N GLN A 202 18.84 17.58 -7.48
CA GLN A 202 19.21 18.16 -6.19
C GLN A 202 20.74 18.28 -6.06
N VAL A 203 21.18 19.39 -5.49
CA VAL A 203 22.60 19.68 -5.24
C VAL A 203 22.95 19.31 -3.82
N PHE A 204 24.16 18.79 -3.63
CA PHE A 204 24.80 18.69 -2.33
C PHE A 204 26.29 19.01 -2.43
N PHE A 205 26.88 19.30 -1.28
CA PHE A 205 28.30 19.57 -1.12
C PHE A 205 28.91 18.46 -0.27
N TYR A 206 30.13 18.06 -0.63
CA TYR A 206 30.86 16.99 0.04
C TYR A 206 32.28 17.45 0.41
N HIS A 207 32.65 17.26 1.68
CA HIS A 207 33.99 17.48 2.19
C HIS A 207 34.72 16.14 2.35
N GLU A 208 35.65 15.86 1.44
CA GLU A 208 36.28 14.54 1.30
C GLU A 208 37.08 14.12 2.54
N GLU A 209 37.93 15.01 3.08
CA GLU A 209 38.80 14.66 4.22
C GLU A 209 38.03 14.41 5.54
N LYS A 210 36.91 15.11 5.76
CA LYS A 210 36.07 14.97 6.96
C LYS A 210 34.88 14.00 6.77
N ASN A 211 34.64 13.49 5.56
CA ASN A 211 33.44 12.74 5.17
C ASN A 211 32.11 13.45 5.55
N ILE A 212 32.05 14.78 5.37
CA ILE A 212 30.84 15.58 5.69
C ILE A 212 30.05 15.89 4.41
N MET A 213 28.73 15.76 4.48
CA MET A 213 27.79 16.01 3.38
C MET A 213 26.73 17.03 3.81
N THR A 214 26.32 17.90 2.90
CA THR A 214 25.18 18.81 3.15
C THR A 214 24.44 19.21 1.88
N GLU A 215 23.12 19.35 1.97
CA GLU A 215 22.29 19.95 0.91
C GLU A 215 22.13 21.48 1.08
N THR A 216 22.70 22.07 2.14
CA THR A 216 22.74 23.52 2.37
C THR A 216 23.57 24.22 1.29
N TRP A 217 23.05 25.31 0.73
CA TRP A 217 23.67 26.02 -0.40
C TRP A 217 24.92 26.82 -0.02
N LEU A 218 26.10 26.17 -0.02
CA LEU A 218 27.37 26.77 0.44
C LEU A 218 27.92 27.94 -0.41
N TYR A 219 27.29 28.27 -1.54
CA TYR A 219 27.61 29.52 -2.26
C TYR A 219 26.94 30.75 -1.65
N ASP A 220 25.99 30.58 -0.73
CA ASP A 220 25.49 31.67 0.11
C ASP A 220 26.48 31.88 1.29
N PRO A 221 27.12 33.07 1.42
CA PRO A 221 28.09 33.31 2.48
C PRO A 221 27.52 33.20 3.89
N GLU A 222 26.25 33.53 4.10
CA GLU A 222 25.61 33.49 5.43
C GLU A 222 25.38 32.03 5.86
N LEU A 223 24.77 31.23 4.97
CA LEU A 223 24.57 29.79 5.20
C LEU A 223 25.90 29.03 5.30
N CYS A 224 26.91 29.42 4.50
CA CYS A 224 28.23 28.83 4.57
C CYS A 224 28.92 29.12 5.91
N GLN A 225 28.89 30.37 6.38
CA GLN A 225 29.49 30.74 7.67
C GLN A 225 28.81 29.99 8.83
N GLU A 226 27.48 29.89 8.80
CA GLU A 226 26.71 29.16 9.79
C GLU A 226 27.02 27.66 9.77
N MET A 227 27.08 27.03 8.59
CA MET A 227 27.49 25.63 8.45
C MET A 227 28.89 25.36 9.02
N MET A 228 29.88 26.21 8.73
CA MET A 228 31.23 26.05 9.29
C MET A 228 31.23 26.16 10.82
N ALA A 229 30.42 27.05 11.40
CA ALA A 229 30.26 27.16 12.85
C ALA A 229 29.63 25.91 13.47
N PHE A 230 28.65 25.29 12.79
CA PHE A 230 28.07 24.01 13.22
C PHE A 230 29.06 22.85 13.13
N ILE A 231 29.88 22.77 12.08
CA ILE A 231 30.94 21.76 11.96
C ILE A 231 31.97 21.92 13.09
N GLN A 232 32.39 23.15 13.38
CA GLN A 232 33.29 23.42 14.51
C GLN A 232 32.63 23.02 15.85
N LEU A 233 31.33 23.29 16.03
CA LEU A 233 30.59 22.86 17.22
C LEU A 233 30.54 21.32 17.35
N VAL A 234 30.39 20.58 16.25
CA VAL A 234 30.46 19.10 16.27
C VAL A 234 31.87 18.65 16.69
N ASP A 235 32.92 19.22 16.11
CA ASP A 235 34.31 18.90 16.48
C ASP A 235 34.58 19.17 17.98
N GLU A 236 34.22 20.36 18.47
CA GLU A 236 34.35 20.77 19.88
C GLU A 236 33.57 19.86 20.85
N LEU A 237 32.36 19.41 20.47
CA LEU A 237 31.56 18.49 21.28
C LEU A 237 32.16 17.08 21.32
N CYS A 238 32.73 16.60 20.21
CA CYS A 238 33.40 15.30 20.17
C CYS A 238 34.62 15.27 21.09
N GLU A 239 35.43 16.34 21.08
CA GLU A 239 36.56 16.52 22.00
C GLU A 239 36.09 16.63 23.47
N ALA A 240 35.12 17.51 23.76
CA ALA A 240 34.66 17.78 25.12
C ALA A 240 33.99 16.57 25.79
N HIS A 241 33.30 15.73 25.02
CA HIS A 241 32.65 14.51 25.51
C HIS A 241 33.49 13.24 25.31
N GLN A 242 34.71 13.35 24.77
CA GLN A 242 35.59 12.21 24.45
C GLN A 242 34.93 11.15 23.56
N ILE A 243 34.03 11.58 22.65
CA ILE A 243 33.28 10.71 21.76
C ILE A 243 34.17 10.29 20.60
N GLN A 244 34.48 9.00 20.51
CA GLN A 244 35.13 8.43 19.35
C GLN A 244 34.07 8.06 18.31
N ILE A 245 33.82 8.97 17.36
CA ILE A 245 33.09 8.63 16.14
C ILE A 245 33.89 7.54 15.42
N PRO A 246 33.30 6.36 15.11
CA PRO A 246 34.05 5.30 14.45
C PRO A 246 34.58 5.75 13.08
N PRO A 247 35.77 5.27 12.66
CA PRO A 247 36.36 5.67 11.39
C PRO A 247 35.42 5.36 10.22
N THR A 248 35.63 6.06 9.11
CA THR A 248 34.83 5.97 7.86
C THR A 248 33.32 6.22 8.02
N SER A 249 32.88 6.73 9.17
CA SER A 249 31.50 7.23 9.31
C SER A 249 31.30 8.51 8.50
N GLU A 250 30.20 8.56 7.78
CA GLU A 250 29.79 9.66 6.91
C GLU A 250 28.80 10.55 7.68
N LEU A 251 29.10 11.84 7.86
CA LEU A 251 28.28 12.79 8.61
C LEU A 251 27.44 13.63 7.65
N VAL A 252 26.12 13.65 7.84
CA VAL A 252 25.20 14.52 7.10
C VAL A 252 24.73 15.65 8.01
N LEU A 253 24.82 16.89 7.50
CA LEU A 253 24.36 18.11 8.16
C LEU A 253 23.38 18.88 7.26
N GLU A 254 22.31 19.42 7.83
CA GLU A 254 21.33 20.24 7.12
C GLU A 254 20.92 21.42 8.00
N LEU A 255 21.17 22.66 7.56
CA LEU A 255 20.64 23.84 8.26
C LEU A 255 19.13 23.92 8.10
N ARG A 256 18.44 24.12 9.23
CA ARG A 256 17.00 24.33 9.32
C ARG A 256 16.71 25.53 10.21
N GLN A 257 15.54 26.13 10.01
CA GLN A 257 15.02 27.16 10.89
C GLN A 257 13.83 26.60 11.68
N ASP A 258 13.83 26.82 12.98
CA ASP A 258 12.73 26.43 13.86
C ASP A 258 11.52 27.33 13.63
N SER A 259 10.38 26.74 13.27
CA SER A 259 9.18 27.51 12.86
C SER A 259 8.49 28.27 13.99
N GLU A 260 8.75 27.93 15.26
CA GLU A 260 8.15 28.61 16.42
C GLU A 260 9.06 29.71 16.97
N THR A 261 10.36 29.46 17.04
CA THR A 261 11.34 30.40 17.63
C THR A 261 12.02 31.29 16.59
N GLY A 262 12.09 30.87 15.33
CA GLY A 262 12.89 31.51 14.28
C GLY A 262 14.39 31.29 14.44
N GLU A 263 14.84 30.51 15.43
CA GLU A 263 16.24 30.17 15.64
C GLU A 263 16.69 29.10 14.63
N ASN A 264 17.89 29.28 14.08
CA ASN A 264 18.50 28.27 13.21
C ASN A 264 19.07 27.12 14.06
N TYR A 265 18.95 25.91 13.54
CA TYR A 265 19.53 24.70 14.11
C TYR A 265 20.03 23.81 12.97
N CYS A 266 21.01 22.97 13.26
CA CYS A 266 21.53 22.00 12.32
C CYS A 266 20.94 20.62 12.63
N ALA A 267 20.25 20.04 11.65
CA ALA A 267 19.80 18.66 11.70
C ALA A 267 20.94 17.73 11.26
N TYR A 268 21.13 16.59 11.94
CA TYR A 268 22.26 15.70 11.65
C TYR A 268 21.94 14.19 11.79
N TYR A 269 22.75 13.38 11.11
CA TYR A 269 22.93 11.95 11.39
C TYR A 269 24.28 11.44 10.88
N PHE A 270 24.70 10.27 11.37
CA PHE A 270 25.86 9.55 10.84
C PHE A 270 25.42 8.29 10.10
N ALA A 271 26.07 7.97 8.98
CA ALA A 271 25.99 6.69 8.29
C ALA A 271 27.32 5.93 8.42
N ARG A 272 27.27 4.59 8.44
CA ARG A 272 28.45 3.72 8.43
C ARG A 272 28.38 2.71 7.28
N PRO A 273 29.19 2.87 6.23
CA PRO A 273 29.19 1.98 5.07
C PRO A 273 29.50 0.50 5.39
N GLU A 274 30.37 0.22 6.37
CA GLU A 274 30.84 -1.13 6.69
C GLU A 274 29.74 -2.01 7.28
N THR A 275 28.91 -1.43 8.15
CA THR A 275 27.77 -2.11 8.79
C THR A 275 26.46 -1.88 8.06
N LYS A 276 26.42 -0.95 7.08
CA LYS A 276 25.20 -0.52 6.37
C LYS A 276 24.14 0.05 7.32
N THR A 277 24.55 0.78 8.35
CA THR A 277 23.67 1.33 9.41
C THR A 277 23.81 2.84 9.54
N ILE A 278 22.77 3.51 10.06
CA ILE A 278 22.86 4.88 10.56
C ILE A 278 22.92 4.91 12.10
N PHE A 279 23.42 6.01 12.67
CA PHE A 279 23.46 6.27 14.11
C PHE A 279 23.53 7.78 14.42
N TRP A 280 23.41 8.13 15.70
CA TRP A 280 23.44 9.50 16.22
C TRP A 280 24.44 9.60 17.38
N TRP A 281 24.82 10.81 17.81
CA TRP A 281 25.63 10.96 19.02
C TRP A 281 24.78 10.76 20.30
N GLU A 282 23.48 11.07 20.23
CA GLU A 282 22.57 11.09 21.39
C GLU A 282 21.54 9.98 21.32
N GLU A 283 20.90 9.73 22.46
CA GLU A 283 19.74 8.87 22.56
C GLU A 283 18.60 9.46 21.70
N PHE A 284 18.37 8.86 20.55
CA PHE A 284 17.32 9.23 19.61
C PHE A 284 16.16 8.23 19.68
N VAL A 285 14.96 8.74 19.94
CA VAL A 285 13.74 7.92 19.98
C VAL A 285 13.22 7.79 18.55
N LEU A 286 13.35 6.59 17.99
CA LEU A 286 12.77 6.26 16.69
C LEU A 286 11.25 6.15 16.79
N ASP A 287 10.55 7.01 16.05
CA ASP A 287 9.13 6.86 15.80
C ASP A 287 8.91 5.80 14.69
N LEU A 288 8.31 4.67 15.08
CA LEU A 288 8.12 3.48 14.25
C LEU A 288 6.62 3.12 14.12
N ASP A 289 5.76 4.13 14.09
CA ASP A 289 4.29 4.04 14.00
C ASP A 289 3.75 3.10 12.89
N GLU A 290 4.54 2.79 11.87
CA GLU A 290 4.21 1.80 10.82
C GLU A 290 3.99 0.38 11.37
N VAL A 291 4.57 0.05 12.53
CA VAL A 291 4.42 -1.25 13.18
C VAL A 291 3.93 -1.10 14.62
N LYS A 292 2.97 -1.95 15.00
CA LYS A 292 2.44 -2.01 16.37
C LYS A 292 3.28 -2.95 17.21
N GLY A 293 3.40 -2.67 18.51
CA GLY A 293 4.06 -3.59 19.44
C GLY A 293 4.66 -2.94 20.69
N GLY A 294 4.77 -1.60 20.72
CA GLY A 294 5.50 -0.92 21.78
C GLY A 294 7.00 -1.10 21.58
N GLN A 295 7.72 -1.57 22.60
CA GLN A 295 9.17 -1.73 22.51
C GLN A 295 9.56 -2.93 21.63
N LEU A 296 10.05 -2.63 20.42
CA LEU A 296 10.55 -3.62 19.47
C LEU A 296 11.95 -4.14 19.89
N PRO A 297 12.28 -5.40 19.59
CA PRO A 297 13.62 -5.93 19.88
C PRO A 297 14.68 -5.31 18.95
N PRO A 298 15.93 -5.09 19.41
CA PRO A 298 16.95 -4.36 18.63
C PRO A 298 17.23 -4.95 17.24
N GLN A 299 17.26 -6.28 17.12
CA GLN A 299 17.45 -7.01 15.86
C GLN A 299 16.36 -6.71 14.82
N HIS A 300 15.18 -6.26 15.27
CA HIS A 300 14.10 -5.86 14.38
C HIS A 300 14.25 -4.40 13.93
N VAL A 301 14.62 -3.53 14.87
CA VAL A 301 14.93 -2.11 14.61
C VAL A 301 16.11 -1.98 13.63
N GLU A 302 17.08 -2.90 13.69
CA GLU A 302 18.19 -3.00 12.73
C GLU A 302 17.72 -3.08 11.26
N LEU A 303 16.59 -3.74 10.96
CA LEU A 303 16.02 -3.78 9.60
C LEU A 303 15.53 -2.40 9.12
N TYR A 304 14.97 -1.59 10.02
CA TYR A 304 14.59 -0.21 9.74
C TYR A 304 15.84 0.67 9.58
N ILE A 305 16.86 0.48 10.42
CA ILE A 305 18.15 1.20 10.30
C ILE A 305 18.86 0.87 8.98
N HIS A 306 18.81 -0.38 8.51
CA HIS A 306 19.28 -0.76 7.17
C HIS A 306 18.49 -0.04 6.07
N ASN A 307 17.15 0.04 6.18
CA ASN A 307 16.35 0.81 5.24
C ASN A 307 16.78 2.29 5.16
N GLN A 308 17.01 2.93 6.32
CA GLN A 308 17.48 4.31 6.39
C GLN A 308 18.86 4.48 5.75
N TYR A 309 19.82 3.59 6.03
CA TYR A 309 21.13 3.61 5.39
C TYR A 309 21.03 3.51 3.85
N TRP A 310 20.15 2.66 3.32
CA TRP A 310 19.96 2.57 1.87
C TRP A 310 19.31 3.82 1.26
N LYS A 311 18.54 4.60 2.05
CA LYS A 311 18.06 5.94 1.64
C LYS A 311 19.20 6.96 1.63
N HIS A 312 20.06 6.95 2.63
CA HIS A 312 21.29 7.75 2.61
C HIS A 312 22.17 7.42 1.37
N PHE A 313 22.37 6.14 1.06
CA PHE A 313 23.11 5.69 -0.13
C PHE A 313 22.43 6.04 -1.48
N GLU A 314 21.09 6.11 -1.49
CA GLU A 314 20.31 6.65 -2.60
C GLU A 314 20.47 8.17 -2.73
N PHE A 315 20.58 8.88 -1.61
CA PHE A 315 20.60 10.34 -1.53
C PHE A 315 21.95 10.97 -1.87
N PHE A 316 23.06 10.26 -1.70
CA PHE A 316 24.42 10.72 -2.00
C PHE A 316 25.11 9.82 -3.04
N GLU A 317 24.33 9.30 -3.99
CA GLU A 317 24.75 8.32 -5.01
C GLU A 317 25.94 8.76 -5.86
N ALA A 318 26.16 10.08 -5.98
CA ALA A 318 27.18 10.67 -6.85
C ALA A 318 28.61 10.45 -6.33
N ILE A 319 28.78 10.28 -5.01
CA ILE A 319 30.06 10.01 -4.35
C ILE A 319 30.28 8.52 -4.05
N HIS A 320 29.20 7.74 -3.90
CA HIS A 320 29.28 6.32 -3.58
C HIS A 320 29.60 5.42 -4.80
N VAL A 321 30.14 4.23 -4.52
CA VAL A 321 30.35 3.14 -5.49
C VAL A 321 29.73 1.87 -4.93
N THR A 322 28.92 1.17 -5.71
CA THR A 322 28.23 -0.04 -5.22
C THR A 322 29.22 -1.19 -5.01
N PRO A 323 29.33 -1.77 -3.80
CA PRO A 323 30.19 -2.92 -3.58
C PRO A 323 29.74 -4.17 -4.37
N PRO A 324 30.66 -4.97 -4.96
CA PRO A 324 30.30 -6.20 -5.66
C PRO A 324 29.55 -7.24 -4.80
N THR A 325 29.75 -7.19 -3.48
CA THR A 325 29.02 -8.00 -2.50
C THR A 325 27.53 -7.64 -2.45
N VAL A 326 27.21 -6.34 -2.42
CA VAL A 326 25.83 -5.81 -2.41
C VAL A 326 25.09 -6.17 -3.70
N LEU A 327 25.75 -6.05 -4.86
CA LEU A 327 25.14 -6.47 -6.14
C LEU A 327 24.81 -7.97 -6.18
N ARG A 328 25.66 -8.81 -5.57
CA ARG A 328 25.43 -10.26 -5.47
C ARG A 328 24.30 -10.59 -4.50
N GLU A 329 24.27 -9.93 -3.35
CA GLU A 329 23.23 -10.00 -2.32
C GLU A 329 21.86 -9.61 -2.91
N LEU A 330 21.77 -8.43 -3.53
CA LEU A 330 20.54 -7.93 -4.15
C LEU A 330 20.05 -8.83 -5.29
N ARG A 331 20.96 -9.37 -6.12
CA ARG A 331 20.61 -10.35 -7.15
C ARG A 331 20.02 -11.62 -6.53
N GLY A 332 20.57 -12.09 -5.41
CA GLY A 332 20.05 -13.23 -4.65
C GLY A 332 18.66 -12.96 -4.09
N ILE A 333 18.45 -11.78 -3.49
CA ILE A 333 17.14 -11.34 -2.97
C ILE A 333 16.09 -11.35 -4.10
N ILE A 334 16.37 -10.71 -5.24
CA ILE A 334 15.42 -10.65 -6.36
C ILE A 334 15.10 -12.05 -6.93
N LEU A 335 16.10 -12.94 -7.05
CA LEU A 335 15.89 -14.30 -7.54
C LEU A 335 15.05 -15.15 -6.58
N ASN A 336 15.29 -15.03 -5.26
CA ASN A 336 14.49 -15.72 -4.25
C ASN A 336 13.06 -15.19 -4.21
N SER A 337 12.87 -13.87 -4.26
CA SER A 337 11.55 -13.24 -4.36
C SER A 337 10.79 -13.68 -5.62
N PHE A 338 11.48 -13.79 -6.76
CA PHE A 338 10.87 -14.30 -8.00
C PHE A 338 10.45 -15.77 -7.88
N ALA A 339 11.31 -16.63 -7.33
CA ALA A 339 10.98 -18.02 -7.07
C ALA A 339 9.80 -18.18 -6.11
N ASP A 340 9.74 -17.38 -5.04
CA ASP A 340 8.61 -17.37 -4.10
C ASP A 340 7.31 -16.92 -4.79
N THR A 341 7.32 -15.86 -5.60
CA THR A 341 6.10 -15.44 -6.34
C THR A 341 5.58 -16.50 -7.32
N LEU A 342 6.46 -17.29 -7.93
CA LEU A 342 6.08 -18.37 -8.84
C LEU A 342 5.60 -19.65 -8.12
N THR A 343 6.17 -19.96 -6.95
CA THR A 343 5.90 -21.22 -6.22
C THR A 343 4.86 -21.08 -5.12
N SER A 344 4.66 -19.86 -4.59
CA SER A 344 3.78 -19.57 -3.46
C SER A 344 2.71 -18.54 -3.82
N ARG A 345 1.45 -19.01 -3.88
CA ARG A 345 0.26 -18.12 -3.99
C ARG A 345 0.07 -17.19 -2.79
N LEU A 346 0.80 -17.43 -1.70
CA LEU A 346 0.69 -16.73 -0.42
C LEU A 346 1.84 -15.73 -0.16
N SER A 347 2.81 -15.67 -1.09
CA SER A 347 4.01 -14.83 -1.05
C SER A 347 3.75 -13.42 -0.50
N THR A 348 4.63 -12.97 0.39
CA THR A 348 4.66 -11.62 0.97
C THR A 348 5.26 -10.57 0.03
N VAL A 349 5.96 -11.00 -1.02
CA VAL A 349 6.65 -10.14 -2.02
C VAL A 349 5.66 -9.17 -2.67
N THR A 350 5.92 -7.87 -2.60
CA THR A 350 4.94 -6.85 -3.06
C THR A 350 4.95 -6.65 -4.57
N GLN A 351 6.06 -7.00 -5.24
CA GLN A 351 6.28 -6.75 -6.66
C GLN A 351 5.81 -7.93 -7.53
N SER A 352 5.46 -7.65 -8.79
CA SER A 352 5.01 -8.68 -9.74
C SER A 352 6.19 -9.40 -10.40
N GLU A 353 5.95 -10.60 -10.94
CA GLU A 353 6.94 -11.35 -11.73
C GLU A 353 7.61 -10.48 -12.82
N ALA A 354 6.82 -9.65 -13.52
CA ALA A 354 7.32 -8.72 -14.52
C ALA A 354 8.16 -7.58 -13.94
N GLN A 355 7.81 -7.08 -12.74
CA GLN A 355 8.62 -6.08 -12.03
C GLN A 355 9.94 -6.70 -11.55
N LEU A 356 9.91 -7.87 -10.90
CA LEU A 356 11.10 -8.59 -10.45
C LEU A 356 12.05 -8.92 -11.60
N THR A 357 11.51 -9.34 -12.75
CA THR A 357 12.27 -9.56 -13.99
C THR A 357 12.98 -8.27 -14.46
N ASN A 358 12.32 -7.11 -14.35
CA ASN A 358 12.92 -5.83 -14.72
C ASN A 358 13.93 -5.33 -13.69
N LEU A 359 13.70 -5.54 -12.39
CA LEU A 359 14.68 -5.26 -11.33
C LEU A 359 15.95 -6.13 -11.52
N LEU A 360 15.80 -7.40 -11.87
CA LEU A 360 16.93 -8.28 -12.15
C LEU A 360 17.79 -7.76 -13.33
N LYS A 361 17.15 -7.30 -14.42
CA LYS A 361 17.86 -6.67 -15.55
C LYS A 361 18.63 -5.41 -15.14
N ILE A 362 18.06 -4.60 -14.25
CA ILE A 362 18.74 -3.40 -13.72
C ILE A 362 19.99 -3.81 -12.93
N VAL A 363 19.90 -4.81 -12.05
CA VAL A 363 21.04 -5.31 -11.27
C VAL A 363 22.10 -5.97 -12.16
N GLU A 364 21.71 -6.72 -13.18
CA GLU A 364 22.64 -7.26 -14.19
C GLU A 364 23.29 -6.15 -15.03
N GLY A 365 22.59 -5.04 -15.26
CA GLY A 365 23.15 -3.82 -15.84
C GLY A 365 24.18 -3.17 -14.92
N ALA A 366 23.87 -3.00 -13.64
CA ALA A 366 24.77 -2.45 -12.63
C ALA A 366 26.05 -3.30 -12.45
N ILE A 367 25.94 -4.63 -12.50
CA ILE A 367 27.10 -5.54 -12.49
C ILE A 367 27.98 -5.32 -13.73
N LYS A 368 27.38 -5.11 -14.91
CA LYS A 368 28.14 -4.84 -16.15
C LYS A 368 28.81 -3.46 -16.11
N ASP A 369 28.12 -2.45 -15.61
CA ASP A 369 28.65 -1.09 -15.39
C ASP A 369 29.88 -1.12 -14.48
N LEU A 370 29.76 -1.75 -13.29
CA LEU A 370 30.88 -1.87 -12.35
C LEU A 370 32.07 -2.63 -12.95
N ASN A 371 31.82 -3.73 -13.68
CA ASN A 371 32.87 -4.48 -14.38
C ASN A 371 33.52 -3.70 -15.54
N ALA A 372 32.86 -2.66 -16.07
CA ALA A 372 33.39 -1.76 -17.08
C ALA A 372 34.13 -0.54 -16.48
N GLY A 373 34.25 -0.44 -15.16
CA GLY A 373 34.86 0.68 -14.46
C GLY A 373 33.88 1.82 -14.10
N GLY A 374 32.58 1.58 -14.26
CA GLY A 374 31.52 2.46 -13.73
C GLY A 374 31.34 2.31 -12.21
N ARG A 375 30.28 2.95 -11.67
CA ARG A 375 30.01 2.98 -10.22
C ARG A 375 29.04 1.89 -9.73
N GLY A 376 28.48 1.08 -10.64
CA GLY A 376 27.53 0.03 -10.30
C GLY A 376 26.13 0.57 -9.97
N CYS A 377 25.71 1.64 -10.66
CA CYS A 377 24.41 2.31 -10.52
C CYS A 377 23.91 2.52 -9.06
N PRO A 378 24.63 3.28 -8.19
CA PRO A 378 24.33 3.36 -6.76
C PRO A 378 22.88 3.76 -6.42
N LEU A 379 22.32 4.76 -7.11
CA LEU A 379 20.91 5.19 -6.96
C LEU A 379 19.92 4.03 -7.08
N ALA A 380 20.07 3.21 -8.11
CA ALA A 380 19.15 2.12 -8.39
C ALA A 380 19.29 1.02 -7.34
N VAL A 381 20.52 0.75 -6.89
CA VAL A 381 20.80 -0.24 -5.84
C VAL A 381 20.26 0.22 -4.50
N GLY A 382 20.48 1.48 -4.11
CA GLY A 382 19.90 2.11 -2.92
C GLY A 382 18.38 2.03 -2.89
N LYS A 383 17.70 2.55 -3.93
CA LYS A 383 16.23 2.49 -4.06
C LYS A 383 15.66 1.07 -3.94
N ILE A 384 16.33 0.06 -4.49
CA ILE A 384 15.86 -1.34 -4.45
C ILE A 384 16.17 -2.00 -3.10
N MET A 385 17.38 -1.82 -2.54
CA MET A 385 17.77 -2.36 -1.23
C MET A 385 16.96 -1.72 -0.09
N SER A 386 16.71 -0.41 -0.15
CA SER A 386 15.84 0.30 0.78
C SER A 386 14.45 -0.33 0.81
N ARG A 387 13.84 -0.56 -0.38
CA ARG A 387 12.53 -1.21 -0.49
C ARG A 387 12.51 -2.62 0.13
N PHE A 388 13.48 -3.47 -0.18
CA PHE A 388 13.49 -4.82 0.41
C PHE A 388 13.74 -4.79 1.92
N SER A 389 14.60 -3.91 2.41
CA SER A 389 14.83 -3.76 3.87
C SER A 389 13.56 -3.28 4.60
N HIS A 390 12.80 -2.38 3.99
CA HIS A 390 11.50 -1.94 4.48
C HIS A 390 10.48 -3.09 4.51
N GLU A 391 10.40 -3.88 3.44
CA GLU A 391 9.51 -5.04 3.37
C GLU A 391 9.88 -6.12 4.41
N GLN A 392 11.16 -6.28 4.74
CA GLN A 392 11.61 -7.18 5.81
C GLN A 392 11.20 -6.66 7.20
N PHE A 393 11.32 -5.35 7.44
CA PHE A 393 10.85 -4.68 8.65
C PHE A 393 9.33 -4.84 8.81
N LEU A 394 8.53 -4.43 7.83
CA LEU A 394 7.06 -4.50 7.92
C LEU A 394 6.49 -5.94 8.01
N ASN A 395 7.28 -6.96 7.66
CA ASN A 395 6.91 -8.37 7.78
C ASN A 395 7.56 -9.09 8.99
N PHE A 396 8.17 -8.36 9.92
CA PHE A 396 8.75 -8.92 11.16
C PHE A 396 9.81 -10.01 10.91
N TYR A 397 10.68 -9.81 9.92
CA TYR A 397 11.75 -10.77 9.60
C TYR A 397 12.68 -11.02 10.80
N GLY A 398 13.10 -12.28 10.97
CA GLY A 398 13.94 -12.74 12.08
C GLY A 398 13.23 -12.81 13.44
N GLN A 399 11.97 -12.39 13.56
CA GLN A 399 11.24 -12.37 14.83
C GLN A 399 10.53 -13.69 15.12
N LYS A 400 9.98 -13.82 16.34
CA LYS A 400 9.20 -15.00 16.79
C LYS A 400 7.90 -15.19 16.00
N SER A 401 7.30 -14.09 15.52
CA SER A 401 6.03 -14.08 14.79
C SER A 401 6.18 -13.33 13.46
N PRO A 402 6.97 -13.84 12.50
CA PRO A 402 7.13 -13.20 11.20
C PRO A 402 5.85 -13.38 10.36
N ARG A 403 5.57 -12.42 9.47
CA ARG A 403 4.54 -12.61 8.44
C ARG A 403 5.10 -13.53 7.35
N LEU A 404 4.55 -14.74 7.28
CA LEU A 404 4.91 -15.75 6.28
C LEU A 404 3.89 -15.87 5.14
N TYR A 405 2.64 -15.44 5.36
CA TYR A 405 1.65 -15.28 4.30
C TYR A 405 1.11 -13.84 4.26
N ARG A 406 0.88 -13.30 3.06
CA ARG A 406 0.45 -11.90 2.88
C ARG A 406 -0.80 -11.51 3.67
N GLY A 407 -1.73 -12.46 3.84
CA GLY A 407 -2.97 -12.28 4.58
C GLY A 407 -2.83 -12.41 6.12
N GLN A 408 -1.61 -12.54 6.66
CA GLN A 408 -1.39 -12.85 8.07
C GLN A 408 -1.39 -11.58 8.91
N SER A 409 -2.34 -11.50 9.83
CA SER A 409 -2.19 -10.56 10.94
C SER A 409 -1.11 -11.07 11.89
N ILE A 410 -0.14 -10.21 12.18
CA ILE A 410 0.90 -10.40 13.18
C ILE A 410 0.37 -10.03 14.58
N TYR A 411 -0.63 -9.14 14.62
CA TYR A 411 -1.20 -8.59 15.84
C TYR A 411 -2.40 -9.43 16.32
N HIS A 412 -2.60 -9.47 17.64
CA HIS A 412 -3.81 -10.06 18.23
C HIS A 412 -5.01 -9.10 18.17
N GLU A 413 -5.25 -8.49 17.01
CA GLU A 413 -6.46 -7.71 16.76
C GLU A 413 -7.52 -8.60 16.07
N PRO A 414 -8.78 -8.62 16.54
CA PRO A 414 -9.85 -9.32 15.83
C PRO A 414 -10.10 -8.66 14.47
N SER A 415 -10.40 -9.46 13.45
CA SER A 415 -10.50 -8.99 12.06
C SER A 415 -11.58 -7.92 11.90
N LEU A 416 -11.51 -7.12 10.83
CA LEU A 416 -12.56 -6.15 10.54
C LEU A 416 -13.90 -6.84 10.22
N ALA A 417 -13.86 -8.08 9.73
CA ALA A 417 -15.04 -8.91 9.52
C ALA A 417 -15.70 -9.36 10.84
N ASP A 418 -14.91 -9.61 11.90
CA ASP A 418 -15.43 -9.96 13.23
C ASP A 418 -16.08 -8.74 13.94
N ARG A 419 -15.57 -7.53 13.66
CA ARG A 419 -16.03 -6.26 14.25
C ARG A 419 -17.31 -5.72 13.59
N ARG A 420 -18.38 -6.51 13.56
CA ARG A 420 -19.69 -6.09 13.01
C ARG A 420 -20.29 -4.90 13.75
N SER A 421 -20.46 -3.76 13.07
CA SER A 421 -21.29 -2.68 13.60
C SER A 421 -22.77 -3.03 13.58
N TRP A 422 -23.54 -2.27 14.37
CA TRP A 422 -25.00 -2.33 14.37
C TRP A 422 -25.60 -2.00 12.99
N SER A 423 -24.99 -1.05 12.26
CA SER A 423 -25.37 -0.73 10.88
C SER A 423 -25.18 -1.90 9.93
N MET A 424 -24.01 -2.56 9.99
CA MET A 424 -23.71 -3.74 9.17
C MET A 424 -24.69 -4.89 9.46
N SER A 425 -24.97 -5.13 10.74
CA SER A 425 -25.87 -6.20 11.21
C SER A 425 -27.31 -6.07 10.71
N ILE A 426 -27.80 -4.85 10.47
CA ILE A 426 -29.15 -4.61 9.92
C ILE A 426 -29.13 -4.56 8.39
N ILE A 427 -28.14 -3.89 7.80
CA ILE A 427 -28.10 -3.63 6.35
C ILE A 427 -27.69 -4.89 5.57
N SER A 428 -26.80 -5.72 6.10
CA SER A 428 -26.28 -6.86 5.33
C SER A 428 -27.35 -7.91 4.97
N PRO A 429 -28.25 -8.35 5.88
CA PRO A 429 -29.37 -9.21 5.52
C PRO A 429 -30.30 -8.61 4.45
N ILE A 430 -30.51 -7.29 4.48
CA ILE A 430 -31.31 -6.56 3.47
C ILE A 430 -30.60 -6.59 2.11
N LEU A 431 -29.26 -6.62 2.08
CA LEU A 431 -28.45 -6.65 0.86
C LEU A 431 -27.91 -8.07 0.56
N PHE A 432 -28.65 -9.11 0.95
CA PHE A 432 -28.32 -10.53 0.71
C PHE A 432 -26.92 -10.98 1.16
N TYR A 433 -26.38 -10.37 2.23
CA TYR A 433 -25.03 -10.60 2.76
C TYR A 433 -23.86 -10.25 1.81
N ILE A 434 -24.14 -9.64 0.65
CA ILE A 434 -23.11 -9.14 -0.28
C ILE A 434 -22.15 -8.13 0.40
N PRO A 435 -22.58 -7.24 1.32
CA PRO A 435 -21.65 -6.39 2.07
C PRO A 435 -20.59 -7.18 2.86
N ASP A 436 -20.94 -8.31 3.47
CA ASP A 436 -19.97 -9.13 4.22
C ASP A 436 -18.89 -9.68 3.29
N VAL A 437 -19.25 -10.12 2.07
CA VAL A 437 -18.30 -10.63 1.07
C VAL A 437 -17.31 -9.55 0.63
N HIS A 438 -17.79 -8.33 0.37
CA HIS A 438 -16.88 -7.22 0.04
C HIS A 438 -16.04 -6.79 1.25
N LEU A 439 -16.58 -6.77 2.48
CA LEU A 439 -15.83 -6.43 3.69
C LEU A 439 -14.70 -7.46 3.96
N TYR A 440 -14.99 -8.76 3.82
CA TYR A 440 -14.00 -9.83 3.91
C TYR A 440 -12.93 -9.75 2.80
N SER A 441 -13.34 -9.36 1.60
CA SER A 441 -12.41 -9.12 0.49
C SER A 441 -11.50 -7.91 0.73
N MET A 442 -12.02 -6.86 1.39
CA MET A 442 -11.24 -5.70 1.83
C MET A 442 -10.25 -6.08 2.95
N ASP A 443 -10.70 -6.81 3.97
CA ASP A 443 -9.89 -7.30 5.09
C ASP A 443 -8.69 -8.15 4.60
N LYS A 444 -8.90 -9.00 3.57
CA LYS A 444 -7.80 -9.74 2.91
C LYS A 444 -6.78 -8.88 2.14
N VAL A 445 -7.17 -7.68 1.72
CA VAL A 445 -6.30 -6.73 0.99
C VAL A 445 -5.62 -5.75 1.94
N TRP A 446 -6.21 -5.54 3.12
CA TRP A 446 -5.79 -4.61 4.16
C TRP A 446 -5.53 -5.32 5.48
N VAL A 447 -4.31 -5.82 5.62
CA VAL A 447 -3.88 -6.57 6.81
C VAL A 447 -2.89 -5.71 7.59
N ASP A 448 -3.08 -5.58 8.90
CA ASP A 448 -2.17 -4.88 9.81
C ASP A 448 -1.83 -3.43 9.38
N GLN A 449 -2.78 -2.73 8.76
CA GLN A 449 -2.60 -1.39 8.18
C GLN A 449 -1.69 -1.31 6.94
N MET A 450 -1.43 -2.44 6.29
CA MET A 450 -0.66 -2.53 5.05
C MET A 450 -1.55 -2.89 3.86
N ALA A 451 -1.55 -2.04 2.83
CA ALA A 451 -2.16 -2.32 1.53
C ALA A 451 -1.07 -2.67 0.51
N ALA A 452 -0.94 -3.96 0.17
CA ALA A 452 -0.09 -4.34 -0.95
C ALA A 452 -0.71 -3.85 -2.27
N ARG A 453 0.05 -3.06 -3.05
CA ARG A 453 -0.40 -2.42 -4.29
C ARG A 453 -1.05 -3.40 -5.29
N LEU A 454 -0.48 -4.57 -5.50
CA LEU A 454 -0.97 -5.54 -6.49
C LEU A 454 -2.35 -6.13 -6.12
N PRO A 455 -2.56 -6.68 -4.91
CA PRO A 455 -3.90 -7.04 -4.43
C PRO A 455 -4.91 -5.90 -4.50
N TRP A 456 -4.51 -4.67 -4.13
CA TRP A 456 -5.37 -3.49 -4.21
C TRP A 456 -5.84 -3.19 -5.64
N VAL A 457 -4.89 -3.11 -6.59
CA VAL A 457 -5.22 -2.87 -8.00
C VAL A 457 -6.14 -3.97 -8.53
N LYS A 458 -5.82 -5.24 -8.28
CA LYS A 458 -6.63 -6.39 -8.72
C LYS A 458 -8.04 -6.38 -8.10
N PHE A 459 -8.17 -6.05 -6.82
CA PHE A 459 -9.45 -5.91 -6.14
C PHE A 459 -10.31 -4.81 -6.77
N ILE A 460 -9.70 -3.65 -7.07
CA ILE A 460 -10.37 -2.54 -7.74
C ILE A 460 -10.76 -2.89 -9.18
N GLU A 461 -9.92 -3.59 -9.92
CA GLU A 461 -10.22 -4.06 -11.28
C GLU A 461 -11.40 -5.02 -11.30
N ASN A 462 -11.45 -5.97 -10.36
CA ASN A 462 -12.57 -6.89 -10.18
C ASN A 462 -13.88 -6.13 -9.89
N LEU A 463 -13.90 -5.22 -8.89
CA LEU A 463 -15.07 -4.39 -8.58
C LEU A 463 -15.54 -3.58 -9.80
N ILE A 464 -14.61 -3.02 -10.59
CA ILE A 464 -14.93 -2.29 -11.81
C ILE A 464 -15.50 -3.21 -12.90
N SER A 465 -15.14 -4.50 -12.95
CA SER A 465 -15.78 -5.47 -13.86
C SER A 465 -17.20 -5.79 -13.39
N GLU A 466 -17.34 -6.21 -12.12
CA GLU A 466 -18.61 -6.53 -11.48
C GLU A 466 -19.64 -5.40 -11.67
N TRP A 467 -19.27 -4.14 -11.40
CA TRP A 467 -20.20 -3.02 -11.55
C TRP A 467 -20.61 -2.76 -13.02
N LYS A 468 -19.77 -3.06 -14.02
CA LYS A 468 -20.17 -2.97 -15.44
C LYS A 468 -21.14 -4.10 -15.81
N GLU A 469 -20.88 -5.31 -15.34
CA GLU A 469 -21.73 -6.49 -15.56
C GLU A 469 -23.10 -6.27 -14.93
N HIS A 470 -23.16 -5.87 -13.65
CA HIS A 470 -24.40 -5.51 -12.98
C HIS A 470 -25.14 -4.35 -13.68
N THR A 471 -24.43 -3.31 -14.13
CA THR A 471 -25.04 -2.22 -14.92
C THR A 471 -25.66 -2.74 -16.22
N THR A 472 -25.00 -3.69 -16.89
CA THR A 472 -25.46 -4.28 -18.16
C THR A 472 -26.71 -5.14 -17.93
N PHE A 473 -26.73 -6.00 -16.91
CA PHE A 473 -27.92 -6.77 -16.57
C PHE A 473 -29.08 -5.88 -16.11
N ALA A 474 -28.79 -4.80 -15.37
CA ALA A 474 -29.78 -3.81 -14.96
C ALA A 474 -30.43 -3.10 -16.16
N THR A 475 -29.68 -2.73 -17.20
CA THR A 475 -30.25 -2.09 -18.40
C THR A 475 -31.06 -3.08 -19.25
N ILE A 476 -30.61 -4.32 -19.41
CA ILE A 476 -31.38 -5.38 -20.10
C ILE A 476 -32.72 -5.61 -19.38
N LEU A 477 -32.69 -5.76 -18.05
CA LEU A 477 -33.90 -5.95 -17.25
C LEU A 477 -34.81 -4.70 -17.27
N LEU A 478 -34.24 -3.50 -17.32
CA LEU A 478 -35.02 -2.26 -17.50
C LEU A 478 -35.78 -2.27 -18.83
N THR A 479 -35.14 -2.64 -19.95
CA THR A 479 -35.82 -2.83 -21.25
C THR A 479 -36.94 -3.86 -21.15
N VAL A 480 -36.69 -5.01 -20.54
CA VAL A 480 -37.71 -6.06 -20.35
C VAL A 480 -38.89 -5.59 -19.50
N ASN A 481 -38.67 -4.79 -18.44
CA ASN A 481 -39.75 -4.22 -17.63
C ASN A 481 -40.62 -3.26 -18.46
N VAL A 482 -40.02 -2.39 -19.28
CA VAL A 482 -40.77 -1.49 -20.18
C VAL A 482 -41.61 -2.30 -21.16
N SER A 483 -41.00 -3.27 -21.86
CA SER A 483 -41.73 -4.13 -22.81
C SER A 483 -42.83 -4.98 -22.16
N PHE A 484 -42.70 -5.33 -20.87
CA PHE A 484 -43.73 -6.05 -20.12
C PHE A 484 -44.91 -5.15 -19.72
N LEU A 485 -44.65 -3.87 -19.42
CA LEU A 485 -45.69 -2.87 -19.15
C LEU A 485 -46.46 -2.47 -20.42
N ASP A 486 -45.80 -2.48 -21.58
CA ASP A 486 -46.41 -2.18 -22.89
C ASP A 486 -47.36 -3.30 -23.40
N VAL A 487 -47.48 -4.44 -22.71
CA VAL A 487 -48.35 -5.56 -23.14
C VAL A 487 -49.83 -5.20 -22.98
N PRO A 488 -50.64 -5.21 -24.06
CA PRO A 488 -52.07 -4.90 -23.97
C PRO A 488 -52.80 -5.87 -23.04
N GLY A 489 -53.50 -5.32 -22.04
CA GLY A 489 -54.20 -6.09 -21.01
C GLY A 489 -53.68 -5.88 -19.58
N VAL A 490 -52.64 -5.06 -19.38
CA VAL A 490 -52.17 -4.64 -18.03
C VAL A 490 -52.92 -3.38 -17.52
N GLU A 491 -53.64 -2.66 -18.39
CA GLU A 491 -54.18 -1.31 -18.13
C GLU A 491 -55.70 -1.22 -17.81
N SER A 492 -56.36 -2.17 -17.12
CA SER A 492 -57.82 -2.02 -16.85
C SER A 492 -58.37 -2.61 -15.54
N GLU A 493 -58.70 -1.69 -14.61
CA GLU A 493 -59.75 -1.77 -13.56
C GLU A 493 -59.92 -3.06 -12.72
N GLY A 494 -58.89 -3.90 -12.61
CA GLY A 494 -58.84 -5.03 -11.67
C GLY A 494 -57.90 -4.79 -10.47
N PRO A 495 -58.30 -5.09 -9.22
CA PRO A 495 -57.42 -4.90 -8.05
C PRO A 495 -56.14 -5.75 -8.12
N SER A 496 -56.19 -6.93 -8.73
CA SER A 496 -55.04 -7.81 -8.97
C SER A 496 -54.09 -7.30 -10.06
N GLN A 497 -54.59 -6.64 -11.11
CA GLN A 497 -53.76 -6.04 -12.16
C GLN A 497 -52.90 -4.89 -11.59
N SER A 498 -53.45 -4.13 -10.64
CA SER A 498 -52.71 -3.06 -9.95
C SER A 498 -51.46 -3.58 -9.22
N LEU A 499 -51.49 -4.82 -8.69
CA LEU A 499 -50.35 -5.41 -7.99
C LEU A 499 -49.22 -5.79 -8.96
N THR A 500 -49.54 -6.40 -10.11
CA THR A 500 -48.55 -6.70 -11.16
C THR A 500 -47.84 -5.44 -11.64
N GLN A 501 -48.60 -4.36 -11.91
CA GLN A 501 -48.07 -3.08 -12.34
C GLN A 501 -47.18 -2.44 -11.24
N VAL A 502 -47.59 -2.50 -9.98
CA VAL A 502 -46.79 -2.01 -8.83
C VAL A 502 -45.47 -2.77 -8.71
N PHE A 503 -45.46 -4.11 -8.74
CA PHE A 503 -44.22 -4.87 -8.61
C PHE A 503 -43.27 -4.66 -9.81
N SER A 504 -43.79 -4.58 -11.03
CA SER A 504 -42.96 -4.23 -12.20
C SER A 504 -42.42 -2.80 -12.13
N SER A 505 -43.18 -1.85 -11.59
CA SER A 505 -42.71 -0.47 -11.36
C SER A 505 -41.62 -0.40 -10.29
N ILE A 506 -41.73 -1.17 -9.20
CA ILE A 506 -40.70 -1.28 -8.16
C ILE A 506 -39.41 -1.86 -8.77
N SER A 507 -39.54 -2.94 -9.55
CA SER A 507 -38.44 -3.53 -10.31
C SER A 507 -37.74 -2.52 -11.23
N LEU A 508 -38.51 -1.77 -12.03
CA LEU A 508 -37.99 -0.73 -12.93
C LEU A 508 -37.15 0.32 -12.18
N VAL A 509 -37.65 0.81 -11.05
CA VAL A 509 -36.95 1.80 -10.21
C VAL A 509 -35.67 1.24 -9.60
N LEU A 510 -35.68 -0.01 -9.12
CA LEU A 510 -34.51 -0.66 -8.55
C LEU A 510 -33.43 -0.95 -9.60
N CYS A 511 -33.81 -1.38 -10.80
CA CYS A 511 -32.89 -1.57 -11.92
C CYS A 511 -32.28 -0.24 -12.38
N ALA A 512 -33.09 0.83 -12.49
CA ALA A 512 -32.59 2.17 -12.79
C ALA A 512 -31.61 2.67 -11.72
N ALA A 513 -31.91 2.46 -10.43
CA ALA A 513 -31.01 2.82 -9.34
C ALA A 513 -29.70 2.00 -9.37
N SER A 514 -29.77 0.70 -9.63
CA SER A 514 -28.60 -0.18 -9.82
C SER A 514 -27.69 0.32 -10.95
N ALA A 515 -28.25 0.59 -12.13
CA ALA A 515 -27.50 1.09 -13.28
C ALA A 515 -26.87 2.46 -13.02
N ILE A 516 -27.60 3.40 -12.39
CA ILE A 516 -27.07 4.72 -12.03
C ILE A 516 -25.92 4.58 -11.02
N LEU A 517 -26.06 3.75 -9.99
CA LEU A 517 -25.03 3.54 -8.97
C LEU A 517 -23.78 2.85 -9.56
N GLY A 518 -23.94 1.82 -10.39
CA GLY A 518 -22.84 1.17 -11.09
C GLY A 518 -22.04 2.14 -11.96
N LEU A 519 -22.74 2.98 -12.75
CA LEU A 519 -22.10 4.03 -13.55
C LEU A 519 -21.37 5.09 -12.70
N ILE A 520 -21.95 5.50 -11.57
CA ILE A 520 -21.31 6.45 -10.64
C ILE A 520 -20.04 5.85 -10.04
N LEU A 521 -20.08 4.61 -9.56
CA LEU A 521 -18.93 3.94 -8.95
C LEU A 521 -17.80 3.70 -9.95
N VAL A 522 -18.12 3.20 -11.15
CA VAL A 522 -17.14 3.05 -12.24
C VAL A 522 -16.51 4.39 -12.63
N ARG A 523 -17.30 5.48 -12.66
CA ARG A 523 -16.76 6.83 -12.94
C ARG A 523 -15.88 7.34 -11.81
N GLN A 524 -16.29 7.22 -10.56
CA GLN A 524 -15.51 7.67 -9.40
C GLN A 524 -14.16 6.96 -9.35
N GLN A 525 -14.15 5.64 -9.50
CA GLN A 525 -12.93 4.84 -9.39
C GLN A 525 -12.00 4.97 -10.61
N ARG A 526 -12.52 5.36 -11.79
CA ARG A 526 -11.70 5.79 -12.93
C ARG A 526 -11.12 7.21 -12.80
N THR A 527 -11.73 8.05 -11.97
CA THR A 527 -11.30 9.45 -11.78
C THR A 527 -10.23 9.56 -10.68
N LYS A 528 -10.34 8.74 -9.64
CA LYS A 528 -9.20 8.42 -8.78
C LYS A 528 -8.14 7.68 -9.61
N ARG A 529 -6.87 8.09 -9.52
CA ARG A 529 -5.80 7.46 -10.30
C ARG A 529 -5.38 6.15 -9.63
N ILE A 530 -6.10 5.06 -9.93
CA ILE A 530 -5.76 3.68 -9.52
C ILE A 530 -4.24 3.47 -9.72
N GLY A 531 -3.46 3.51 -8.65
CA GLY A 531 -2.07 3.92 -8.80
C GLY A 531 -1.15 3.56 -7.64
N THR A 532 -1.29 4.21 -6.49
CA THR A 532 -0.30 4.14 -5.39
C THR A 532 -0.74 3.22 -4.26
N ALA A 533 0.22 2.78 -3.43
CA ALA A 533 -0.07 2.10 -2.16
C ALA A 533 -0.64 3.10 -1.15
N ASP A 534 -0.18 4.36 -1.20
CA ASP A 534 -0.56 5.44 -0.29
C ASP A 534 -2.04 5.82 -0.44
N GLU A 535 -2.60 5.84 -1.66
CA GLU A 535 -4.05 6.00 -1.88
C GLU A 535 -4.86 4.86 -1.26
N ALA A 536 -4.30 3.65 -1.21
CA ALA A 536 -4.94 2.52 -0.56
C ALA A 536 -4.86 2.67 0.97
N VAL A 537 -3.68 2.99 1.51
CA VAL A 537 -3.48 3.30 2.94
C VAL A 537 -4.42 4.43 3.40
N GLU A 538 -4.55 5.51 2.63
CA GLU A 538 -5.50 6.59 2.90
C GLU A 538 -6.96 6.08 2.84
N PHE A 539 -7.31 5.25 1.86
CA PHE A 539 -8.66 4.69 1.74
C PHE A 539 -9.03 3.81 2.93
N PHE A 540 -8.12 2.96 3.42
CA PHE A 540 -8.39 2.01 4.49
C PHE A 540 -8.23 2.61 5.90
N SER A 541 -7.29 3.53 6.11
CA SER A 541 -7.13 4.27 7.39
C SER A 541 -8.32 5.18 7.72
N ASN A 542 -9.03 5.67 6.70
CA ASN A 542 -10.27 6.44 6.81
C ASN A 542 -11.48 5.59 7.30
N ASN A 543 -11.39 4.92 8.47
CA ASN A 543 -12.41 4.31 9.36
C ASN A 543 -13.88 4.07 8.85
N HIS A 544 -14.06 3.72 7.58
CA HIS A 544 -15.35 3.69 6.88
C HIS A 544 -15.48 2.46 5.98
N LEU A 545 -14.72 1.40 6.25
CA LEU A 545 -14.65 0.21 5.40
C LEU A 545 -15.97 -0.54 5.30
N GLU A 546 -16.74 -0.65 6.38
CA GLU A 546 -18.11 -1.16 6.32
C GLU A 546 -19.00 -0.30 5.39
N ILE A 547 -18.87 1.02 5.44
CA ILE A 547 -19.66 1.95 4.61
C ILE A 547 -19.26 1.78 3.14
N SER A 548 -17.97 1.62 2.85
CA SER A 548 -17.46 1.30 1.51
C SER A 548 -17.99 -0.04 1.01
N ALA A 549 -17.93 -1.10 1.82
CA ALA A 549 -18.43 -2.43 1.48
C ALA A 549 -19.95 -2.41 1.21
N ILE A 550 -20.73 -1.72 2.05
CA ILE A 550 -22.16 -1.48 1.80
C ILE A 550 -22.36 -0.75 0.47
N ILE A 551 -21.67 0.38 0.22
CA ILE A 551 -21.83 1.16 -1.02
C ILE A 551 -21.47 0.32 -2.26
N TYR A 552 -20.42 -0.48 -2.20
CA TYR A 552 -19.94 -1.31 -3.31
C TYR A 552 -20.88 -2.48 -3.62
N SER A 553 -21.60 -2.99 -2.61
CA SER A 553 -22.65 -4.01 -2.80
C SER A 553 -23.93 -3.50 -3.47
N LEU A 554 -24.22 -2.19 -3.39
CA LEU A 554 -25.54 -1.64 -3.75
C LEU A 554 -25.99 -1.96 -5.19
N PRO A 555 -25.14 -1.84 -6.25
CA PRO A 555 -25.58 -2.15 -7.60
C PRO A 555 -26.06 -3.60 -7.75
N HIS A 556 -25.34 -4.55 -7.15
CA HIS A 556 -25.68 -5.97 -7.18
C HIS A 556 -26.95 -6.26 -6.37
N ALA A 557 -27.01 -5.80 -5.12
CA ALA A 557 -28.16 -6.04 -4.26
C ALA A 557 -29.46 -5.44 -4.83
N LEU A 558 -29.41 -4.23 -5.40
CA LEU A 558 -30.57 -3.59 -6.03
C LEU A 558 -31.01 -4.32 -7.31
N LEU A 559 -30.05 -4.87 -8.09
CA LEU A 559 -30.35 -5.69 -9.25
C LEU A 559 -31.10 -6.98 -8.85
N LEU A 560 -30.65 -7.68 -7.80
CA LEU A 560 -31.32 -8.88 -7.28
C LEU A 560 -32.74 -8.59 -6.79
N HIS A 561 -32.96 -7.47 -6.08
CA HIS A 561 -34.32 -7.05 -5.72
C HIS A 561 -35.17 -6.76 -6.97
N GLY A 562 -34.59 -6.07 -7.97
CA GLY A 562 -35.25 -5.81 -9.25
C GLY A 562 -35.69 -7.09 -9.96
N MET A 563 -34.78 -8.06 -10.08
CA MET A 563 -35.05 -9.39 -10.62
C MET A 563 -36.17 -10.11 -9.84
N GLY A 564 -36.13 -10.09 -8.51
CA GLY A 564 -37.14 -10.71 -7.66
C GLY A 564 -38.54 -10.08 -7.82
N PHE A 565 -38.63 -8.76 -7.86
CA PHE A 565 -39.90 -8.05 -8.07
C PHE A 565 -40.44 -8.21 -9.50
N PHE A 566 -39.57 -8.26 -10.52
CA PHE A 566 -39.97 -8.58 -11.89
C PHE A 566 -40.53 -10.01 -11.99
N LEU A 567 -39.83 -10.99 -11.41
CA LEU A 567 -40.28 -12.38 -11.36
C LEU A 567 -41.64 -12.49 -10.66
N LEU A 568 -41.84 -11.78 -9.54
CA LEU A 568 -43.13 -11.74 -8.85
C LEU A 568 -44.24 -11.13 -9.73
N ALA A 569 -43.97 -10.04 -10.43
CA ALA A 569 -44.94 -9.42 -11.36
C ALA A 569 -45.30 -10.37 -12.51
N PHE A 570 -44.31 -11.02 -13.12
CA PHE A 570 -44.51 -12.02 -14.16
C PHE A 570 -45.36 -13.20 -13.67
N MET A 571 -45.02 -13.75 -12.50
CA MET A 571 -45.76 -14.85 -11.87
C MET A 571 -47.21 -14.48 -11.56
N LEU A 572 -47.47 -13.29 -11.02
CA LEU A 572 -48.84 -12.80 -10.77
C LEU A 572 -49.64 -12.66 -12.08
N SER A 573 -49.00 -12.20 -13.16
CA SER A 573 -49.62 -12.17 -14.50
C SER A 573 -50.00 -13.58 -14.96
N CYS A 574 -49.07 -14.54 -14.91
CA CYS A 574 -49.30 -15.93 -15.29
C CYS A 574 -50.40 -16.60 -14.46
N PHE A 575 -50.41 -16.46 -13.13
CA PHE A 575 -51.35 -17.19 -12.27
C PHE A 575 -52.75 -16.58 -12.19
N LEU A 576 -52.90 -15.26 -12.37
CA LEU A 576 -54.19 -14.60 -12.18
C LEU A 576 -54.98 -14.47 -13.49
N TRP A 577 -54.30 -14.24 -14.62
CA TRP A 577 -54.92 -13.80 -15.88
C TRP A 577 -54.87 -14.80 -17.04
N THR A 578 -54.40 -16.04 -16.81
CA THR A 578 -54.30 -17.07 -17.86
C THR A 578 -55.19 -18.29 -17.62
N SER A 579 -55.28 -19.18 -18.60
CA SER A 579 -56.06 -20.43 -18.54
C SER A 579 -55.51 -21.44 -17.53
N THR A 580 -56.35 -22.36 -17.03
CA THR A 580 -55.93 -23.42 -16.09
C THR A 580 -54.75 -24.24 -16.60
N THR A 581 -54.71 -24.54 -17.90
CA THR A 581 -53.60 -25.25 -18.55
C THR A 581 -52.28 -24.47 -18.47
N THR A 582 -52.33 -23.15 -18.73
CA THR A 582 -51.15 -22.27 -18.61
C THR A 582 -50.66 -22.19 -17.17
N ARG A 583 -51.56 -22.08 -16.19
CA ARG A 583 -51.22 -22.06 -14.75
C ARG A 583 -50.54 -23.36 -14.31
N LEU A 584 -51.04 -24.51 -14.76
CA LEU A 584 -50.43 -25.81 -14.45
C LEU A 584 -49.03 -25.95 -15.07
N MET A 585 -48.87 -25.60 -16.35
CA MET A 585 -47.57 -25.66 -17.03
C MET A 585 -46.53 -24.73 -16.38
N VAL A 586 -46.88 -23.45 -16.18
CA VAL A 586 -45.97 -22.48 -15.53
C VAL A 586 -45.65 -22.93 -14.10
N GLY A 587 -46.64 -23.42 -13.34
CA GLY A 587 -46.41 -23.97 -12.00
C GLY A 587 -45.41 -25.12 -11.96
N ILE A 588 -45.48 -26.06 -12.91
CA ILE A 588 -44.53 -27.18 -13.01
C ILE A 588 -43.12 -26.66 -13.33
N PHE A 589 -42.96 -25.80 -14.35
CA PHE A 589 -41.65 -25.26 -14.71
C PHE A 589 -41.04 -24.40 -13.60
N CYS A 590 -41.84 -23.61 -12.88
CA CYS A 590 -41.37 -22.83 -11.75
C CYS A 590 -40.99 -23.71 -10.55
N ALA A 591 -41.75 -24.78 -10.26
CA ALA A 591 -41.36 -25.74 -9.22
C ALA A 591 -40.03 -26.42 -9.55
N LEU A 592 -39.84 -26.87 -10.80
CA LEU A 592 -38.57 -27.42 -11.28
C LEU A 592 -37.42 -26.40 -11.17
N ALA A 593 -37.63 -25.15 -11.59
CA ALA A 593 -36.64 -24.09 -11.47
C ALA A 593 -36.29 -23.79 -9.99
N CYS A 594 -37.27 -23.74 -9.08
CA CYS A 594 -37.02 -23.57 -7.65
C CYS A 594 -36.24 -24.75 -7.06
N ILE A 595 -36.55 -25.99 -7.44
CA ILE A 595 -35.79 -27.18 -7.01
C ILE A 595 -34.33 -27.09 -7.48
N LEU A 596 -34.08 -26.70 -8.74
CA LEU A 596 -32.73 -26.55 -9.28
C LEU A 596 -31.96 -25.40 -8.58
N VAL A 597 -32.60 -24.26 -8.34
CA VAL A 597 -31.97 -23.14 -7.62
C VAL A 597 -31.65 -23.52 -6.17
N LEU A 598 -32.57 -24.17 -5.47
CA LEU A 598 -32.33 -24.68 -4.11
C LEU A 598 -31.23 -25.74 -4.08
N TRP A 599 -31.17 -26.63 -5.08
CA TRP A 599 -30.09 -27.59 -5.24
C TRP A 599 -28.73 -26.92 -5.38
N CYS A 600 -28.61 -25.89 -6.23
CA CYS A 600 -27.37 -25.12 -6.36
C CYS A 600 -26.97 -24.39 -5.06
N ILE A 601 -27.94 -23.81 -4.34
CA ILE A 601 -27.68 -23.13 -3.05
C ILE A 601 -27.21 -24.13 -1.98
N VAL A 602 -27.87 -25.30 -1.89
CA VAL A 602 -27.49 -26.36 -0.94
C VAL A 602 -26.14 -26.97 -1.30
N TRP A 603 -25.84 -27.15 -2.60
CA TRP A 603 -24.53 -27.59 -3.07
C TRP A 603 -23.43 -26.62 -2.62
N GLN A 604 -23.60 -25.32 -2.92
CA GLN A 604 -22.62 -24.29 -2.55
C GLN A 604 -22.38 -24.24 -1.04
N ALA A 605 -23.46 -24.26 -0.24
CA ALA A 605 -23.37 -24.26 1.22
C ALA A 605 -22.70 -25.55 1.77
N CYS A 606 -22.85 -26.68 1.09
CA CYS A 606 -22.18 -27.93 1.45
C CYS A 606 -20.67 -27.87 1.12
N GLU A 607 -20.30 -27.29 -0.01
CA GLU A 607 -18.90 -27.11 -0.42
C GLU A 607 -18.15 -26.15 0.53
N ASP A 608 -18.78 -25.03 0.89
CA ASP A 608 -18.26 -24.08 1.89
C ASP A 608 -18.15 -24.74 3.29
N SER A 609 -19.11 -25.58 3.67
CA SER A 609 -19.06 -26.35 4.94
C SER A 609 -18.00 -27.45 4.95
N MET A 610 -17.54 -27.93 3.79
CA MET A 610 -16.56 -29.01 3.66
C MET A 610 -15.12 -28.47 3.63
N THR A 611 -14.95 -27.18 3.30
CA THR A 611 -13.67 -26.46 3.39
C THR A 611 -13.45 -25.79 4.76
N VAL A 612 -14.52 -25.48 5.50
CA VAL A 612 -14.47 -24.89 6.84
C VAL A 612 -15.13 -25.82 7.85
N VAL A 613 -14.35 -26.71 8.48
CA VAL A 613 -14.83 -27.46 9.66
C VAL A 613 -15.23 -26.45 10.75
N PRO A 614 -16.51 -26.34 11.12
CA PRO A 614 -16.93 -25.30 12.04
C PRO A 614 -16.31 -25.54 13.42
N SER A 615 -15.79 -24.48 14.06
CA SER A 615 -15.14 -24.60 15.37
C SER A 615 -16.06 -25.08 16.50
N TRP A 616 -17.38 -25.07 16.28
CA TRP A 616 -18.37 -25.70 17.17
C TRP A 616 -18.43 -27.23 17.00
N LEU A 617 -18.15 -27.77 15.81
CA LEU A 617 -18.11 -29.20 15.54
C LEU A 617 -16.88 -29.83 16.22
N ASN A 618 -15.72 -29.16 16.18
CA ASN A 618 -14.54 -29.58 16.95
C ASN A 618 -14.76 -29.50 18.47
N ARG A 619 -15.62 -28.59 18.97
CA ARG A 619 -16.02 -28.56 20.39
C ARG A 619 -16.98 -29.68 20.76
N LEU A 620 -17.86 -30.10 19.85
CA LEU A 620 -18.75 -31.25 20.05
C LEU A 620 -18.01 -32.60 19.96
N LEU A 621 -16.96 -32.69 19.14
CA LEU A 621 -16.09 -33.87 19.05
C LEU A 621 -15.04 -33.96 20.19
N SER A 622 -14.81 -32.87 20.93
CA SER A 622 -13.93 -32.86 22.12
C SER A 622 -14.69 -32.87 23.46
N THR A 623 -16.03 -32.95 23.44
CA THR A 623 -16.87 -33.04 24.65
C THR A 623 -17.50 -34.43 24.85
N SER A 624 -16.96 -35.46 24.19
CA SER A 624 -17.40 -36.86 24.34
C SER A 624 -16.36 -37.78 25.01
N GLU A 625 -15.39 -37.25 25.74
CA GLU A 625 -14.67 -38.02 26.77
C GLU A 625 -15.26 -37.70 28.15
N PRO A 626 -15.75 -38.69 28.91
CA PRO A 626 -16.16 -38.49 30.29
C PRO A 626 -14.94 -38.51 31.23
N ASP A 627 -14.90 -37.56 32.17
CA ASP A 627 -13.89 -37.51 33.23
C ASP A 627 -13.72 -38.86 33.93
N ARG A 628 -12.47 -39.27 34.12
CA ARG A 628 -12.07 -40.30 35.10
C ARG A 628 -10.90 -39.78 35.92
N ASP A 629 -11.13 -39.73 37.23
CA ASP A 629 -10.18 -39.24 38.24
C ASP A 629 -8.84 -40.01 38.26
N GLU A 630 -7.85 -39.35 38.84
CA GLU A 630 -6.46 -39.81 38.97
C GLU A 630 -6.32 -41.11 39.79
N SER A 631 -5.48 -42.03 39.31
CA SER A 631 -4.66 -42.87 40.19
C SER A 631 -3.42 -43.40 39.47
N HIS A 632 -2.25 -43.32 40.13
CA HIS A 632 -1.00 -43.94 39.69
C HIS A 632 -1.16 -45.45 39.44
N GLU A 633 -0.62 -45.99 38.33
CA GLU A 633 0.56 -46.87 38.34
C GLU A 633 0.95 -47.41 36.94
N THR A 634 2.21 -47.86 36.88
CA THR A 634 3.00 -48.49 35.82
C THR A 634 2.31 -49.21 34.65
N GLY A 635 2.64 -48.74 33.44
CA GLY A 635 3.01 -49.48 32.22
C GLY A 635 2.47 -50.88 31.91
N GLU A 636 1.72 -50.98 30.81
CA GLU A 636 1.79 -52.13 29.89
C GLU A 636 1.47 -51.71 28.44
N VAL A 637 2.09 -52.36 27.46
CA VAL A 637 1.87 -52.13 26.03
C VAL A 637 0.53 -52.76 25.61
N ASN A 638 -0.32 -52.06 24.84
CA ASN A 638 -1.49 -52.73 24.26
C ASN A 638 -1.90 -52.29 22.84
N THR A 639 -2.07 -53.29 21.98
CA THR A 639 -2.24 -53.20 20.53
C THR A 639 -3.71 -53.05 20.13
N ASN A 640 -4.24 -51.83 20.11
CA ASN A 640 -5.63 -51.58 19.69
C ASN A 640 -5.85 -50.42 18.71
N HIS A 641 -4.82 -49.68 18.28
CA HIS A 641 -4.99 -48.56 17.35
C HIS A 641 -4.98 -48.98 15.85
N GLU A 642 -4.24 -50.04 15.50
CA GLU A 642 -4.10 -50.51 14.10
C GLU A 642 -5.41 -51.08 13.51
N ASN A 643 -6.28 -51.66 14.36
CA ASN A 643 -7.55 -52.25 13.90
C ASN A 643 -8.65 -51.21 13.59
N ALA A 644 -8.53 -49.98 14.08
CA ALA A 644 -9.48 -48.91 13.77
C ALA A 644 -9.23 -48.28 12.39
N VAL A 645 -7.96 -48.11 12.01
CA VAL A 645 -7.57 -47.56 10.71
C VAL A 645 -7.92 -48.53 9.57
N ALA A 646 -7.72 -49.84 9.79
CA ALA A 646 -7.98 -50.90 8.80
C ALA A 646 -9.46 -51.11 8.41
N GLN A 647 -10.42 -50.49 9.11
CA GLN A 647 -11.83 -50.49 8.69
C GLN A 647 -12.23 -49.28 7.84
N ILE A 648 -11.50 -48.16 7.92
CA ILE A 648 -11.81 -46.95 7.15
C ILE A 648 -11.31 -47.09 5.70
N GLU A 649 -10.14 -47.73 5.49
CA GLU A 649 -9.61 -47.99 4.13
C GLU A 649 -10.43 -48.99 3.29
N LYS A 650 -11.35 -49.76 3.89
CA LYS A 650 -12.20 -50.73 3.16
C LYS A 650 -13.51 -50.14 2.62
N GLY A 651 -13.80 -48.86 2.90
CA GLY A 651 -14.98 -48.17 2.39
C GLY A 651 -14.82 -47.50 1.01
N PHE A 652 -13.58 -47.24 0.57
CA PHE A 652 -13.28 -46.54 -0.68
C PHE A 652 -12.62 -47.46 -1.71
N SER A 653 -13.44 -48.29 -2.36
CA SER A 653 -13.01 -49.15 -3.46
C SER A 653 -14.12 -49.34 -4.51
N SER A 654 -13.76 -49.11 -5.78
CA SER A 654 -14.55 -49.24 -7.01
C SER A 654 -15.54 -48.11 -7.38
N GLU A 655 -15.57 -47.83 -8.69
CA GLU A 655 -16.55 -47.01 -9.44
C GLU A 655 -16.58 -45.48 -9.24
N SER A 656 -15.51 -44.78 -9.67
CA SER A 656 -15.64 -43.53 -10.49
C SER A 656 -14.32 -42.97 -11.08
N LEU A 657 -13.21 -43.73 -11.14
CA LEU A 657 -11.92 -43.22 -11.64
C LEU A 657 -11.55 -43.73 -13.05
N HIS A 658 -12.46 -43.54 -13.99
CA HIS A 658 -12.21 -43.69 -15.43
C HIS A 658 -13.05 -42.67 -16.20
N ASN A 659 -12.42 -41.56 -16.61
CA ASN A 659 -12.75 -40.61 -17.69
C ASN A 659 -12.42 -39.14 -17.36
N THR A 660 -11.18 -38.80 -16.98
CA THR A 660 -10.69 -37.40 -17.06
C THR A 660 -9.16 -37.27 -17.21
N VAL A 661 -8.55 -38.01 -18.14
CA VAL A 661 -7.16 -37.71 -18.61
C VAL A 661 -7.08 -37.87 -20.13
N GLU A 662 -7.70 -36.93 -20.83
CA GLU A 662 -7.52 -36.50 -22.23
C GLU A 662 -8.45 -35.28 -22.33
N ILE A 663 -7.96 -34.05 -22.47
CA ILE A 663 -7.40 -33.46 -23.69
C ILE A 663 -6.32 -32.42 -23.32
N VAL A 664 -5.30 -32.32 -24.19
CA VAL A 664 -4.23 -31.29 -24.21
C VAL A 664 -4.74 -29.98 -24.80
#